data_AF-A0A936BKV3-F1
#
_entry.id   AF-A0A936BKV3-F1
#
_cell.length_a   1.000
_cell.length_b   1.000
_cell.length_c   1.000
_cell.angle_alpha   90.00
_cell.angle_beta   90.00
_cell.angle_gamma   90.00
#
_symmetry.space_group_name_H-M   'P 1'
#
loop_
_entity.id
_entity.type
_entity.pdbx_description
1 polymer ?
#
loop_
_entity_poly.entity_id
_entity_poly.type
_entity_poly.pdbx_seq_one_letter_code
_entity_poly.pdbx_strand_id
1 'polypeptide(L)'
;MGRFRRRFGGRAVVAIGPAVFKNRSSYLAAQTMIPAGVTAIGDEAFSGCDGLVVVSFPASIVTIGNSAFADCPTLKVALFEGAAPTIGDAVFAGAAEAFAIRHKSGASGFTAPHWFEYKCRDQLAPTIVTQWSTGRTGEGGSAEFRVTALGFPAPSFQWQKEGVDLPGETGPTLTLTNVRAEQTGHYRVVVSNSLGTVAGDTATLSLFSDGLFTYIVNGDSATITGCTLNPFSFPYELGLAIPANIGGRPVKAIGPHSFTYPLETGPLSIPAGVTTIGEYAFGGLGVSGELTLPSSVTTIGRGAFGYCRGFSGPLMIPGGVSIIEDNTFQCCAGLTGDLMIPGGVTSIGDSAFAGCSGLTIATFPAGIRAIRDRAFENCTATRSAHFLGDAPETFGDAVFAGTAADFAVYYRRGAAGFTTPLWHGYPCVEESAPSIRTQPVDQEVVECGAARFTVAVAGGPAPTIQWQRNGADLPGETRPTLSLPYVQATQAGSYRAVVSNSLGTAVSTSVLLAVNPTPVPIIEEVTEDGWRFEGYPASLSVRAVGAKGYQWCRNGRPISGATGSTLTWAALSPSDAGFYDCVLTGLSGNTISAPILVGLWPNGRVSVCSMMFPPLQPGDAIPPEPPYTAGSVTTKPEWQNMAGPEGKVYDQFLLTGLAGTFSADYGQIARLSFLDLNGSIVQVELSGQGAITVVLEEGSATGPTAPVLYAQAGVQYMKGKATIVLAGADETTHFTIYSVGTANNPGVTLPGVVYDGWVDVSAAGIVSWDRKLGGIHLGNADFNSSLGYTGIYAPTVASVGGVVVVHGINSSGSALPYLHFAPGGAVQVKIAGSSLYQASGDSISTAGLAGVQMGAGQDSCGRPAPAAWIRTRLIDPDGTDVTAAVVTGP
;
A
#
# COMPACT_ATOMS: atom_id res chain seq x y z
N MET A 1 7.28 25.70 -30.93
CA MET A 1 7.31 25.41 -29.47
C MET A 1 6.06 24.63 -29.14
N GLY A 2 6.16 23.38 -28.68
CA GLY A 2 5.01 22.64 -28.16
C GLY A 2 4.50 23.38 -26.92
N ARG A 3 3.39 24.12 -27.05
CA ARG A 3 2.86 24.91 -25.95
C ARG A 3 1.90 24.04 -25.16
N PHE A 4 2.32 23.61 -23.97
CA PHE A 4 1.37 23.24 -22.93
C PHE A 4 0.33 24.34 -22.80
N ARG A 5 -0.95 23.98 -22.82
CA ARG A 5 -2.02 24.93 -22.50
C ARG A 5 -1.78 25.43 -21.09
N ARG A 6 -1.48 26.73 -20.93
CA ARG A 6 -1.31 27.35 -19.61
C ARG A 6 -2.61 27.38 -18.81
N ARG A 7 -3.75 27.24 -19.51
CA ARG A 7 -5.09 27.21 -18.93
C ARG A 7 -6.00 26.20 -19.64
N PHE A 8 -6.85 25.51 -18.88
CA PHE A 8 -7.99 24.74 -19.38
C PHE A 8 -9.27 25.36 -18.81
N GLY A 9 -10.23 25.73 -19.67
CA GLY A 9 -11.48 26.36 -19.21
C GLY A 9 -11.29 27.64 -18.37
N GLY A 10 -10.22 28.40 -18.63
CA GLY A 10 -9.87 29.60 -17.85
C GLY A 10 -9.08 29.36 -16.56
N ARG A 11 -8.91 28.11 -16.09
CA ARG A 11 -8.13 27.76 -14.88
C ARG A 11 -6.70 27.37 -15.21
N ALA A 12 -5.74 27.73 -14.35
CA ALA A 12 -4.32 27.43 -14.54
C ALA A 12 -4.01 25.92 -14.34
N VAL A 13 -3.05 25.40 -15.10
CA VAL A 13 -2.57 24.02 -14.92
C VAL A 13 -1.61 23.96 -13.73
N VAL A 14 -1.93 23.12 -12.75
CA VAL A 14 -1.17 22.99 -11.49
C VAL A 14 -0.44 21.66 -11.33
N ALA A 15 -0.75 20.64 -12.14
CA ALA A 15 -0.07 19.35 -12.13
C ALA A 15 -0.13 18.67 -13.51
N ILE A 16 0.80 17.76 -13.78
CA ILE A 16 0.78 16.85 -14.92
C ILE A 16 0.54 15.44 -14.39
N GLY A 17 -0.53 14.80 -14.86
CA GLY A 17 -0.92 13.47 -14.37
C GLY A 17 0.04 12.35 -14.78
N PRO A 18 -0.10 11.15 -14.18
CA PRO A 18 0.68 9.97 -14.55
C PRO A 18 0.45 9.54 -16.01
N ALA A 19 1.50 9.04 -16.67
CA ALA A 19 1.52 8.51 -18.04
C ALA A 19 0.92 9.38 -19.16
N VAL A 20 0.64 10.66 -18.91
CA VAL A 20 -0.10 11.56 -19.83
C VAL A 20 0.55 11.66 -21.21
N PHE A 21 1.88 11.63 -21.28
CA PHE A 21 2.66 11.70 -22.52
C PHE A 21 3.50 10.44 -22.77
N LYS A 22 3.23 9.32 -22.09
CA LYS A 22 4.02 8.09 -22.26
C LYS A 22 4.02 7.62 -23.72
N ASN A 23 5.21 7.43 -24.31
CA ASN A 23 5.43 7.07 -25.72
C ASN A 23 4.82 8.07 -26.74
N ARG A 24 4.58 9.32 -26.34
CA ARG A 24 3.91 10.35 -27.18
C ARG A 24 4.89 11.38 -27.72
N SER A 25 6.02 10.94 -28.28
CA SER A 25 7.09 11.81 -28.79
C SER A 25 6.64 12.87 -29.81
N SER A 26 5.60 12.60 -30.61
CA SER A 26 5.06 13.53 -31.61
C SER A 26 4.27 14.72 -31.04
N TYR A 27 3.86 14.64 -29.76
CA TYR A 27 3.11 15.69 -29.08
C TYR A 27 4.01 16.67 -28.31
N LEU A 28 5.30 16.35 -28.21
CA LEU A 28 6.29 17.11 -27.46
C LEU A 28 7.30 17.71 -28.42
N ALA A 29 7.70 18.95 -28.15
CA ALA A 29 8.82 19.52 -28.86
C ALA A 29 10.13 18.98 -28.25
N ALA A 30 11.18 18.94 -29.07
CA ALA A 30 12.52 18.55 -28.63
C ALA A 30 13.00 19.33 -27.39
N GLN A 31 12.56 20.58 -27.26
CA GLN A 31 12.61 21.31 -26.00
C GLN A 31 11.20 21.49 -25.44
N THR A 32 11.00 20.97 -24.23
CA THR A 32 9.72 21.02 -23.53
C THR A 32 9.86 21.84 -22.24
N MET A 33 9.05 22.92 -22.13
CA MET A 33 8.99 23.74 -20.91
C MET A 33 7.73 23.39 -20.12
N ILE A 34 7.91 22.92 -18.90
CA ILE A 34 6.81 22.68 -17.97
C ILE A 34 6.23 24.05 -17.53
N PRO A 35 4.91 24.27 -17.60
CA PRO A 35 4.32 25.58 -17.31
C PRO A 35 4.58 26.06 -15.89
N ALA A 36 4.86 27.36 -15.74
CA ALA A 36 4.88 28.02 -14.43
C ALA A 36 3.54 27.83 -13.69
N GLY A 37 3.60 27.40 -12.42
CA GLY A 37 2.44 27.06 -11.61
C GLY A 37 2.18 25.55 -11.49
N VAL A 38 2.84 24.73 -12.31
CA VAL A 38 2.85 23.27 -12.12
C VAL A 38 3.70 22.92 -10.89
N THR A 39 3.11 22.19 -9.95
CA THR A 39 3.75 21.77 -8.70
C THR A 39 4.06 20.27 -8.66
N ALA A 40 3.45 19.46 -9.51
CA ALA A 40 3.65 18.01 -9.53
C ALA A 40 3.65 17.41 -10.94
N ILE A 41 4.49 16.41 -11.17
CA ILE A 41 4.49 15.53 -12.36
C ILE A 41 4.32 14.09 -11.88
N GLY A 42 3.33 13.38 -12.41
CA GLY A 42 3.02 12.01 -12.02
C GLY A 42 3.95 10.95 -12.61
N ASP A 43 3.78 9.71 -12.14
CA ASP A 43 4.57 8.55 -12.56
C ASP A 43 4.48 8.32 -14.07
N GLU A 44 5.61 7.99 -14.70
CA GLU A 44 5.74 7.70 -16.13
C GLU A 44 5.21 8.80 -17.07
N ALA A 45 4.98 10.02 -16.58
CA ALA A 45 4.28 11.07 -17.31
C ALA A 45 4.86 11.35 -18.71
N PHE A 46 6.16 11.18 -18.91
CA PHE A 46 6.90 11.37 -20.16
C PHE A 46 7.77 10.16 -20.52
N SER A 47 7.51 8.97 -19.95
CA SER A 47 8.32 7.79 -20.24
C SER A 47 8.27 7.41 -21.73
N GLY A 48 9.39 7.01 -22.33
CA GLY A 48 9.46 6.63 -23.74
C GLY A 48 9.34 7.79 -24.74
N CYS A 49 9.57 9.03 -24.29
CA CYS A 49 9.52 10.21 -25.16
C CYS A 49 10.85 10.40 -25.91
N ASP A 50 11.10 9.58 -26.92
CA ASP A 50 12.32 9.55 -27.73
C ASP A 50 12.66 10.84 -28.49
N GLY A 51 11.71 11.77 -28.61
CA GLY A 51 11.94 13.08 -29.23
C GLY A 51 12.45 14.16 -28.27
N LEU A 52 12.43 13.89 -26.96
CA LEU A 52 12.69 14.90 -25.94
C LEU A 52 14.19 15.07 -25.69
N VAL A 53 14.74 16.21 -26.12
CA VAL A 53 16.17 16.52 -25.97
C VAL A 53 16.44 17.31 -24.70
N VAL A 54 15.57 18.27 -24.37
CA VAL A 54 15.69 19.13 -23.17
C VAL A 54 14.35 19.34 -22.50
N VAL A 55 14.32 19.21 -21.18
CA VAL A 55 13.17 19.55 -20.33
C VAL A 55 13.53 20.68 -19.36
N SER A 56 12.64 21.67 -19.23
CA SER A 56 12.79 22.77 -18.27
C SER A 56 11.66 22.73 -17.24
N PHE A 57 12.03 22.71 -15.96
CA PHE A 57 11.14 22.67 -14.82
C PHE A 57 11.05 24.05 -14.13
N PRO A 58 9.84 24.58 -13.90
CA PRO A 58 9.65 25.87 -13.26
C PRO A 58 10.03 25.82 -11.78
N ALA A 59 10.29 26.98 -11.18
CA ALA A 59 10.57 27.07 -9.75
C ALA A 59 9.42 26.59 -8.84
N SER A 60 8.20 26.45 -9.40
CA SER A 60 7.03 25.93 -8.69
C SER A 60 7.01 24.41 -8.55
N ILE A 61 7.88 23.67 -9.23
CA ILE A 61 7.87 22.20 -9.18
C ILE A 61 8.26 21.71 -7.78
N VAL A 62 7.45 20.81 -7.21
CA VAL A 62 7.65 20.26 -5.87
C VAL A 62 7.90 18.75 -5.95
N THR A 63 7.19 18.03 -6.83
CA THR A 63 7.34 16.56 -6.96
C THR A 63 7.42 16.09 -8.40
N ILE A 64 8.24 15.05 -8.63
CA ILE A 64 8.32 14.31 -9.90
C ILE A 64 8.23 12.81 -9.58
N GLY A 65 7.24 12.14 -10.16
CA GLY A 65 6.91 10.74 -9.92
C GLY A 65 7.92 9.74 -10.47
N ASN A 66 7.70 8.47 -10.15
CA ASN A 66 8.56 7.35 -10.54
C ASN A 66 8.64 7.23 -12.08
N SER A 67 9.84 6.99 -12.60
CA SER A 67 10.10 6.79 -14.04
C SER A 67 9.52 7.87 -14.94
N ALA A 68 9.28 9.10 -14.42
CA ALA A 68 8.53 10.12 -15.13
C ALA A 68 9.16 10.51 -16.48
N PHE A 69 10.47 10.36 -16.65
CA PHE A 69 11.21 10.58 -17.89
C PHE A 69 12.11 9.37 -18.25
N ALA A 70 11.71 8.17 -17.84
CA ALA A 70 12.45 6.95 -18.16
C ALA A 70 12.38 6.65 -19.67
N ASP A 71 13.41 5.99 -20.20
CA ASP A 71 13.52 5.59 -21.61
C ASP A 71 13.36 6.78 -22.58
N CYS A 72 13.96 7.92 -22.23
CA CYS A 72 14.05 9.09 -23.12
C CYS A 72 15.48 9.21 -23.67
N PRO A 73 15.89 8.39 -24.66
CA PRO A 73 17.29 8.22 -25.06
C PRO A 73 17.93 9.47 -25.67
N THR A 74 17.13 10.43 -26.14
CA THR A 74 17.63 11.70 -26.69
C THR A 74 17.73 12.81 -25.64
N LEU A 75 17.26 12.58 -24.41
CA LEU A 75 17.26 13.56 -23.34
C LEU A 75 18.68 13.81 -22.84
N LYS A 76 19.16 15.02 -23.08
CA LYS A 76 20.53 15.46 -22.75
C LYS A 76 20.57 16.42 -21.56
N VAL A 77 19.51 17.19 -21.34
CA VAL A 77 19.51 18.21 -20.28
C VAL A 77 18.16 18.29 -19.58
N ALA A 78 18.19 18.26 -18.25
CA ALA A 78 17.07 18.66 -17.40
C ALA A 78 17.44 19.94 -16.65
N LEU A 79 16.69 21.02 -16.89
CA LEU A 79 16.94 22.35 -16.32
C LEU A 79 15.94 22.69 -15.23
N PHE A 80 16.39 23.02 -14.02
CA PHE A 80 15.56 23.42 -12.89
C PHE A 80 15.71 24.91 -12.55
N GLU A 81 14.59 25.63 -12.53
CA GLU A 81 14.58 27.06 -12.22
C GLU A 81 14.52 27.38 -10.70
N GLY A 82 14.22 26.38 -9.86
CA GLY A 82 14.09 26.51 -8.40
C GLY A 82 14.87 25.45 -7.62
N ALA A 83 14.51 25.26 -6.34
CA ALA A 83 15.10 24.21 -5.50
C ALA A 83 14.84 22.80 -6.06
N ALA A 84 15.67 21.83 -5.68
CA ALA A 84 15.49 20.45 -6.10
C ALA A 84 14.13 19.90 -5.61
N PRO A 85 13.24 19.40 -6.50
CA PRO A 85 12.00 18.78 -6.08
C PRO A 85 12.24 17.41 -5.44
N THR A 86 11.23 16.85 -4.79
CA THR A 86 11.25 15.42 -4.43
C THR A 86 11.08 14.59 -5.70
N ILE A 87 12.02 13.68 -5.98
CA ILE A 87 11.98 12.78 -7.14
C ILE A 87 11.71 11.34 -6.71
N GLY A 88 10.93 10.61 -7.51
CA GLY A 88 10.72 9.18 -7.38
C GLY A 88 11.90 8.34 -7.90
N ASP A 89 11.70 7.04 -8.00
CA ASP A 89 12.71 6.11 -8.49
C ASP A 89 12.88 6.21 -10.02
N ALA A 90 14.12 6.01 -10.50
CA ALA A 90 14.45 5.86 -11.92
C ALA A 90 13.96 6.99 -12.85
N VAL A 91 13.76 8.22 -12.35
CA VAL A 91 13.13 9.32 -13.11
C VAL A 91 13.74 9.56 -14.48
N PHE A 92 15.07 9.49 -14.61
CA PHE A 92 15.79 9.71 -15.88
C PHE A 92 16.55 8.45 -16.36
N ALA A 93 16.12 7.26 -15.96
CA ALA A 93 16.73 6.02 -16.42
C ALA A 93 16.63 5.89 -17.95
N GLY A 94 17.72 5.49 -18.63
CA GLY A 94 17.72 5.39 -20.09
C GLY A 94 17.84 6.73 -20.84
N ALA A 95 18.13 7.84 -20.15
CA ALA A 95 18.52 9.10 -20.78
C ALA A 95 19.90 9.01 -21.48
N ALA A 96 20.24 10.01 -22.31
CA ALA A 96 21.49 10.01 -23.07
C ALA A 96 22.73 9.89 -22.17
N GLU A 97 23.82 9.29 -22.66
CA GLU A 97 25.08 9.13 -21.89
C GLU A 97 25.67 10.48 -21.40
N ALA A 98 25.46 11.53 -22.19
CA ALA A 98 25.85 12.90 -21.86
C ALA A 98 24.81 13.65 -21.01
N PHE A 99 23.76 12.97 -20.53
CA PHE A 99 22.70 13.57 -19.74
C PHE A 99 23.26 14.26 -18.50
N ALA A 100 22.76 15.47 -18.25
CA ALA A 100 23.14 16.21 -17.07
C ALA A 100 22.02 17.12 -16.58
N ILE A 101 21.95 17.26 -15.26
CA ILE A 101 21.03 18.18 -14.61
C ILE A 101 21.69 19.56 -14.48
N ARG A 102 20.93 20.61 -14.79
CA ARG A 102 21.34 22.00 -14.65
C ARG A 102 20.33 22.71 -13.78
N HIS A 103 20.79 23.59 -12.91
CA HIS A 103 19.89 24.38 -12.06
C HIS A 103 20.33 25.84 -11.98
N LYS A 104 19.40 26.70 -11.58
CA LYS A 104 19.69 28.11 -11.31
C LYS A 104 20.72 28.26 -10.19
N SER A 105 21.65 29.21 -10.35
CA SER A 105 22.63 29.56 -9.30
C SER A 105 21.89 29.99 -8.01
N GLY A 106 22.33 29.44 -6.87
CA GLY A 106 21.68 29.62 -5.57
C GLY A 106 20.52 28.66 -5.27
N ALA A 107 20.16 27.74 -6.19
CA ALA A 107 19.19 26.70 -5.90
C ALA A 107 19.74 25.65 -4.91
N SER A 108 18.97 25.34 -3.88
CA SER A 108 19.31 24.38 -2.82
C SER A 108 18.74 22.97 -3.10
N GLY A 109 19.34 21.93 -2.52
CA GLY A 109 18.78 20.56 -2.49
C GLY A 109 19.31 19.59 -3.54
N PHE A 110 20.13 20.03 -4.50
CA PHE A 110 20.78 19.16 -5.49
C PHE A 110 22.02 18.44 -4.91
N THR A 111 21.83 17.68 -3.83
CA THR A 111 22.88 17.00 -3.07
C THR A 111 22.83 15.48 -3.19
N ALA A 112 23.92 14.80 -2.82
CA ALA A 112 23.98 13.34 -2.75
C ALA A 112 22.93 12.76 -1.76
N PRO A 113 22.48 11.50 -1.95
CA PRO A 113 22.89 10.55 -2.99
C PRO A 113 22.13 10.74 -4.33
N HIS A 114 20.87 11.18 -4.30
CA HIS A 114 19.96 11.10 -5.45
C HIS A 114 20.28 12.03 -6.63
N TRP A 115 20.96 13.16 -6.39
CA TRP A 115 21.25 14.14 -7.46
C TRP A 115 22.70 14.11 -7.96
N PHE A 116 23.60 13.47 -7.21
CA PHE A 116 25.04 13.45 -7.51
C PHE A 116 25.35 12.63 -8.77
N GLU A 117 24.61 11.55 -9.00
CA GLU A 117 24.76 10.66 -10.15
C GLU A 117 24.42 11.34 -11.50
N TYR A 118 23.67 12.45 -11.48
CA TYR A 118 23.22 13.18 -12.68
C TYR A 118 24.12 14.37 -13.09
N LYS A 119 25.36 14.44 -12.59
CA LYS A 119 26.35 15.46 -12.98
C LYS A 119 25.79 16.90 -12.88
N CYS A 120 25.14 17.22 -11.75
CA CYS A 120 24.51 18.52 -11.50
C CYS A 120 25.51 19.69 -11.57
N ARG A 121 25.15 20.77 -12.30
CA ARG A 121 25.94 22.02 -12.36
C ARG A 121 25.02 23.24 -12.37
N ASP A 122 25.49 24.34 -11.78
CA ASP A 122 24.75 25.60 -11.58
C ASP A 122 24.93 26.62 -12.71
N GLN A 123 25.69 26.25 -13.74
CA GLN A 123 26.16 27.13 -14.81
C GLN A 123 26.19 26.38 -16.16
N LEU A 124 25.66 27.00 -17.22
CA LEU A 124 25.60 26.42 -18.56
C LEU A 124 26.01 27.48 -19.59
N ALA A 125 27.16 27.30 -20.24
CA ALA A 125 27.55 28.10 -21.40
C ALA A 125 26.49 27.96 -22.52
N PRO A 126 26.31 28.98 -23.38
CA PRO A 126 25.26 28.95 -24.38
C PRO A 126 25.51 27.80 -25.38
N THR A 127 24.48 27.02 -25.63
CA THR A 127 24.45 25.91 -26.60
C THR A 127 23.27 26.09 -27.53
N ILE A 128 23.51 26.14 -28.83
CA ILE A 128 22.44 26.19 -29.83
C ILE A 128 21.85 24.78 -29.99
N VAL A 129 20.54 24.68 -29.82
CA VAL A 129 19.79 23.41 -29.84
C VAL A 129 19.18 23.17 -31.20
N THR A 130 18.54 24.20 -31.77
CA THR A 130 17.98 24.17 -33.12
C THR A 130 18.21 25.51 -33.79
N GLN A 131 18.49 25.46 -35.08
CA GLN A 131 18.59 26.61 -35.95
C GLN A 131 17.93 26.28 -37.28
N TRP A 132 17.21 27.25 -37.81
CA TRP A 132 16.39 27.11 -39.01
C TRP A 132 16.24 28.50 -39.63
N SER A 133 16.37 28.53 -40.94
CA SER A 133 16.39 29.75 -41.73
C SER A 133 15.62 29.57 -43.02
N THR A 134 14.83 30.57 -43.41
CA THR A 134 14.31 30.66 -44.77
C THR A 134 15.45 31.11 -45.70
N GLY A 135 16.14 30.17 -46.36
CA GLY A 135 17.32 30.47 -47.19
C GLY A 135 17.03 31.32 -48.44
N ARG A 136 15.76 31.51 -48.80
CA ARG A 136 15.31 32.35 -49.92
C ARG A 136 13.95 32.99 -49.66
N THR A 137 13.76 34.21 -50.15
CA THR A 137 12.48 34.94 -50.15
C THR A 137 12.35 35.75 -51.45
N GLY A 138 11.14 36.13 -51.86
CA GLY A 138 10.97 37.06 -52.99
C GLY A 138 11.17 38.51 -52.56
N GLU A 139 11.37 39.43 -53.51
CA GLU A 139 11.52 40.85 -53.17
C GLU A 139 10.27 41.36 -52.45
N GLY A 140 10.45 42.11 -51.36
CA GLY A 140 9.37 42.56 -50.49
C GLY A 140 8.73 41.45 -49.65
N GLY A 141 9.22 40.21 -49.75
CA GLY A 141 8.83 39.08 -48.90
C GLY A 141 9.36 39.22 -47.46
N SER A 142 9.08 38.21 -46.64
CA SER A 142 9.69 38.09 -45.31
C SER A 142 10.68 36.93 -45.29
N ALA A 143 11.77 37.11 -44.57
CA ALA A 143 12.68 36.03 -44.22
C ALA A 143 12.74 35.92 -42.70
N GLU A 144 12.69 34.70 -42.19
CA GLU A 144 12.76 34.44 -40.77
C GLU A 144 13.92 33.50 -40.45
N PHE A 145 14.76 33.94 -39.52
CA PHE A 145 15.83 33.14 -38.93
C PHE A 145 15.47 32.92 -37.48
N ARG A 146 15.36 31.67 -37.06
CA ARG A 146 15.07 31.32 -35.67
C ARG A 146 16.22 30.52 -35.11
N VAL A 147 16.57 30.84 -33.88
CA VAL A 147 17.50 30.04 -33.08
C VAL A 147 16.86 29.72 -31.75
N THR A 148 17.03 28.48 -31.33
CA THR A 148 16.73 28.06 -29.96
C THR A 148 18.07 27.75 -29.31
N ALA A 149 18.41 28.48 -28.25
CA ALA A 149 19.63 28.23 -27.49
C ALA A 149 19.34 28.10 -26.01
N LEU A 150 20.13 27.26 -25.34
CA LEU A 150 20.10 27.05 -23.90
C LEU A 150 21.33 27.69 -23.28
N GLY A 151 21.19 28.29 -22.12
CA GLY A 151 22.30 28.86 -21.38
C GLY A 151 21.82 29.36 -20.02
N PHE A 152 22.70 29.32 -19.02
CA PHE A 152 22.46 29.87 -17.70
C PHE A 152 23.71 30.63 -17.20
N PRO A 153 23.67 31.97 -16.98
CA PRO A 153 22.53 32.89 -17.13
C PRO A 153 21.90 32.89 -18.53
N ALA A 154 20.65 33.36 -18.63
CA ALA A 154 19.87 33.31 -19.86
C ALA A 154 20.68 33.87 -21.05
N PRO A 155 20.75 33.12 -22.17
CA PRO A 155 21.55 33.54 -23.30
C PRO A 155 20.99 34.82 -23.90
N SER A 156 21.90 35.75 -24.21
CA SER A 156 21.62 36.89 -25.06
C SER A 156 21.96 36.54 -26.51
N PHE A 157 21.23 37.14 -27.44
CA PHE A 157 21.40 36.91 -28.88
C PHE A 157 21.89 38.21 -29.51
N GLN A 158 22.71 38.08 -30.55
CA GLN A 158 23.09 39.19 -31.40
C GLN A 158 23.17 38.65 -32.83
N TRP A 159 22.24 39.08 -33.69
CA TRP A 159 22.29 38.72 -35.11
C TRP A 159 23.35 39.56 -35.83
N GLN A 160 23.99 38.92 -36.81
CA GLN A 160 25.03 39.49 -37.66
C GLN A 160 24.67 39.29 -39.12
N LYS A 161 24.98 40.29 -39.95
CA LYS A 161 24.96 40.22 -41.41
C LYS A 161 26.39 40.41 -41.92
N GLU A 162 26.88 39.48 -42.73
CA GLU A 162 28.28 39.49 -43.23
C GLU A 162 29.32 39.65 -42.11
N GLY A 163 29.04 39.08 -40.93
CA GLY A 163 29.90 39.19 -39.74
C GLY A 163 29.79 40.52 -38.97
N VAL A 164 28.91 41.44 -39.38
CA VAL A 164 28.66 42.72 -38.70
C VAL A 164 27.36 42.66 -37.90
N ASP A 165 27.39 43.09 -36.62
CA ASP A 165 26.21 43.11 -35.75
C ASP A 165 25.07 43.96 -36.31
N LEU A 166 23.86 43.40 -36.33
CA LEU A 166 22.63 44.11 -36.66
C LEU A 166 22.09 44.81 -35.40
N PRO A 167 22.08 46.16 -35.34
CA PRO A 167 21.70 46.88 -34.13
C PRO A 167 20.25 46.58 -33.71
N GLY A 168 20.06 46.21 -32.44
CA GLY A 168 18.72 45.97 -31.86
C GLY A 168 18.15 44.57 -32.14
N GLU A 169 18.79 43.77 -33.00
CA GLU A 169 18.37 42.41 -33.31
C GLU A 169 18.92 41.40 -32.30
N THR A 170 18.42 41.50 -31.06
CA THR A 170 18.93 40.73 -29.91
C THR A 170 17.97 39.63 -29.45
N GLY A 171 16.98 39.30 -30.26
CA GLY A 171 16.00 38.24 -30.00
C GLY A 171 16.41 36.87 -30.55
N PRO A 172 15.77 35.78 -30.10
CA PRO A 172 15.98 34.43 -30.64
C PRO A 172 15.39 34.26 -32.05
N THR A 173 14.79 35.30 -32.62
CA THR A 173 14.23 35.32 -33.96
C THR A 173 14.59 36.64 -34.62
N LEU A 174 15.17 36.57 -35.82
CA LEU A 174 15.32 37.69 -36.72
C LEU A 174 14.26 37.56 -37.80
N THR A 175 13.34 38.53 -37.84
CA THR A 175 12.31 38.60 -38.88
C THR A 175 12.62 39.79 -39.77
N LEU A 176 13.09 39.53 -40.98
CA LEU A 176 13.20 40.54 -42.01
C LEU A 176 11.85 40.63 -42.73
N THR A 177 11.29 41.82 -42.82
CA THR A 177 10.07 42.09 -43.57
C THR A 177 10.40 43.01 -44.73
N ASN A 178 9.63 42.92 -45.82
CA ASN A 178 9.87 43.71 -47.03
C ASN A 178 11.31 43.55 -47.57
N VAL A 179 11.81 42.31 -47.60
CA VAL A 179 13.22 42.02 -47.92
C VAL A 179 13.62 42.59 -49.27
N ARG A 180 14.65 43.43 -49.29
CA ARG A 180 15.21 44.04 -50.50
C ARG A 180 16.56 43.44 -50.88
N ALA A 181 17.05 43.76 -52.08
CA ALA A 181 18.32 43.23 -52.59
C ALA A 181 19.49 43.51 -51.64
N GLU A 182 19.50 44.68 -50.99
CA GLU A 182 20.49 45.09 -50.01
C GLU A 182 20.42 44.32 -48.69
N GLN A 183 19.37 43.55 -48.44
CA GLN A 183 19.23 42.67 -47.28
C GLN A 183 19.63 41.22 -47.61
N THR A 184 19.97 40.89 -48.87
CA THR A 184 20.57 39.59 -49.20
C THR A 184 21.98 39.45 -48.60
N GLY A 185 22.42 38.22 -48.36
CA GLY A 185 23.74 37.93 -47.77
C GLY A 185 23.72 36.85 -46.69
N HIS A 186 24.83 36.70 -46.00
CA HIS A 186 25.06 35.71 -44.95
C HIS A 186 24.66 36.25 -43.58
N TYR A 187 23.76 35.53 -42.91
CA TYR A 187 23.25 35.82 -41.58
C TYR A 187 23.74 34.77 -40.59
N ARG A 188 24.12 35.23 -39.40
CA ARG A 188 24.56 34.36 -38.31
C ARG A 188 24.12 34.97 -36.99
N VAL A 189 23.80 34.14 -36.00
CA VAL A 189 23.54 34.61 -34.63
C VAL A 189 24.72 34.27 -33.74
N VAL A 190 25.17 35.23 -32.94
CA VAL A 190 26.07 34.97 -31.81
C VAL A 190 25.22 34.89 -30.56
N VAL A 191 25.34 33.78 -29.83
CA VAL A 191 24.63 33.53 -28.59
C VAL A 191 25.64 33.56 -27.46
N SER A 192 25.42 34.42 -26.46
CA SER A 192 26.39 34.65 -25.39
C SER A 192 25.76 34.68 -24.01
N ASN A 193 26.50 34.23 -23.00
CA ASN A 193 26.26 34.55 -21.61
C ASN A 193 27.59 34.74 -20.88
N SER A 194 27.56 34.91 -19.55
CA SER A 194 28.75 35.16 -18.73
C SER A 194 29.80 34.02 -18.73
N LEU A 195 29.51 32.87 -19.33
CA LEU A 195 30.35 31.69 -19.35
C LEU A 195 30.95 31.39 -20.72
N GLY A 196 30.49 32.07 -21.77
CA GLY A 196 31.03 31.90 -23.11
C GLY A 196 30.09 32.35 -24.22
N THR A 197 30.56 32.16 -25.44
CA THR A 197 29.86 32.51 -26.67
C THR A 197 29.87 31.32 -27.61
N VAL A 198 28.73 30.98 -28.17
CA VAL A 198 28.58 30.05 -29.30
C VAL A 198 27.96 30.82 -30.44
N ALA A 199 28.38 30.58 -31.67
CA ALA A 199 27.78 31.23 -32.81
C ALA A 199 27.18 30.18 -33.74
N GLY A 200 25.99 30.48 -34.24
CA GLY A 200 25.16 29.56 -35.01
C GLY A 200 25.74 29.24 -36.38
N ASP A 201 25.03 28.42 -37.13
CA ASP A 201 25.37 28.16 -38.52
C ASP A 201 25.17 29.43 -39.37
N THR A 202 25.93 29.57 -40.44
CA THR A 202 25.75 30.69 -41.38
C THR A 202 24.61 30.37 -42.34
N ALA A 203 23.53 31.15 -42.29
CA ALA A 203 22.40 31.05 -43.19
C ALA A 203 22.51 32.07 -44.32
N THR A 204 22.36 31.64 -45.57
CA THR A 204 22.38 32.56 -46.72
C THR A 204 20.96 33.00 -47.05
N LEU A 205 20.72 34.32 -47.08
CA LEU A 205 19.50 34.91 -47.64
C LEU A 205 19.74 35.30 -49.09
N SER A 206 19.00 34.68 -50.01
CA SER A 206 18.98 35.09 -51.42
C SER A 206 17.57 35.47 -51.88
N LEU A 207 17.47 36.43 -52.79
CA LEU A 207 16.22 36.71 -53.49
C LEU A 207 16.01 35.68 -54.61
N PHE A 208 14.79 35.17 -54.79
CA PHE A 208 14.45 34.52 -56.04
C PHE A 208 14.38 35.59 -57.14
N SER A 209 14.89 35.29 -58.34
CA SER A 209 14.65 36.17 -59.48
C SER A 209 13.16 36.11 -59.85
N ASP A 210 12.57 37.25 -60.23
CA ASP A 210 11.17 37.39 -60.67
C ASP A 210 10.76 36.38 -61.76
N GLY A 211 11.72 35.71 -62.41
CA GLY A 211 11.47 34.66 -63.40
C GLY A 211 10.98 33.32 -62.86
N LEU A 212 10.89 33.13 -61.52
CA LEU A 212 10.42 31.87 -60.92
C LEU A 212 8.89 31.70 -60.95
N PHE A 213 8.15 32.81 -60.86
CA PHE A 213 6.69 32.78 -60.85
C PHE A 213 6.18 33.48 -62.10
N THR A 214 5.16 32.91 -62.72
CA THR A 214 4.35 33.67 -63.68
C THR A 214 3.29 34.41 -62.90
N TYR A 215 2.99 35.65 -63.29
CA TYR A 215 2.02 36.49 -62.60
C TYR A 215 1.35 37.45 -63.58
N ILE A 216 0.16 37.90 -63.19
CA ILE A 216 -0.55 38.99 -63.82
C ILE A 216 -0.70 40.13 -62.82
N VAL A 217 -0.85 41.33 -63.36
CA VAL A 217 -0.90 42.54 -62.54
C VAL A 217 -2.28 43.18 -62.62
N ASN A 218 -2.95 43.31 -61.48
CA ASN A 218 -4.33 43.77 -61.34
C ASN A 218 -4.35 45.05 -60.51
N GLY A 219 -4.33 46.21 -61.17
CA GLY A 219 -4.23 47.51 -60.49
C GLY A 219 -2.99 47.57 -59.60
N ASP A 220 -3.14 47.92 -58.33
CA ASP A 220 -2.02 48.02 -57.37
C ASP A 220 -1.59 46.66 -56.77
N SER A 221 -2.04 45.54 -57.34
CA SER A 221 -1.76 44.20 -56.81
C SER A 221 -1.31 43.22 -57.90
N ALA A 222 -0.74 42.10 -57.47
CA ALA A 222 -0.35 41.00 -58.33
C ALA A 222 -1.09 39.70 -57.96
N THR A 223 -1.33 38.89 -58.98
CA THR A 223 -1.85 37.52 -58.86
C THR A 223 -0.83 36.57 -59.46
N ILE A 224 -0.35 35.62 -58.67
CA ILE A 224 0.51 34.54 -59.18
C ILE A 224 -0.35 33.64 -60.06
N THR A 225 0.13 33.26 -61.23
CA THR A 225 -0.60 32.39 -62.18
C THR A 225 0.11 31.06 -62.44
N GLY A 226 1.30 30.88 -61.87
CA GLY A 226 2.10 29.71 -62.15
C GLY A 226 3.50 29.81 -61.57
N CYS A 227 4.23 28.71 -61.68
CA CYS A 227 5.62 28.62 -61.27
C CYS A 227 6.43 27.91 -62.36
N THR A 228 7.56 28.47 -62.75
CA THR A 228 8.45 27.94 -63.80
C THR A 228 9.44 26.90 -63.26
N LEU A 229 9.22 26.43 -62.02
CA LEU A 229 10.04 25.42 -61.35
C LEU A 229 10.15 24.14 -62.19
N ASN A 230 11.38 23.72 -62.48
CA ASN A 230 11.64 22.37 -62.94
C ASN A 230 11.63 21.42 -61.73
N PRO A 231 10.77 20.38 -61.70
CA PRO A 231 10.64 19.43 -60.58
C PRO A 231 11.95 18.70 -60.21
N PHE A 232 12.98 18.71 -61.05
CA PHE A 232 14.24 17.99 -60.83
C PHE A 232 15.41 18.87 -60.32
N SER A 233 15.18 20.16 -60.04
CA SER A 233 16.28 21.13 -59.80
C SER A 233 16.44 21.61 -58.35
N PHE A 234 15.73 21.04 -57.38
CA PHE A 234 15.72 21.54 -55.99
C PHE A 234 16.29 20.53 -55.00
N PRO A 235 17.14 20.96 -54.04
CA PRO A 235 17.35 20.21 -52.83
C PRO A 235 16.06 20.24 -52.00
N TYR A 236 15.59 19.05 -51.63
CA TYR A 236 14.30 18.76 -50.97
C TYR A 236 13.97 19.57 -49.70
N GLU A 237 14.96 20.23 -49.08
CA GLU A 237 14.82 20.83 -47.75
C GLU A 237 14.32 22.29 -47.72
N LEU A 238 14.15 22.98 -48.85
CA LEU A 238 14.01 24.45 -48.87
C LEU A 238 12.58 25.03 -48.86
N GLY A 239 11.52 24.23 -49.06
CA GLY A 239 10.12 24.69 -49.02
C GLY A 239 9.65 25.57 -50.20
N LEU A 240 8.33 25.79 -50.29
CA LEU A 240 7.68 26.69 -51.26
C LEU A 240 7.25 27.98 -50.55
N ALA A 241 7.96 29.09 -50.79
CA ALA A 241 7.63 30.39 -50.22
C ALA A 241 7.05 31.33 -51.29
N ILE A 242 5.78 31.72 -51.11
CA ILE A 242 5.10 32.65 -51.99
C ILE A 242 5.59 34.08 -51.70
N PRO A 243 6.04 34.85 -52.72
CA PRO A 243 6.55 36.19 -52.49
C PRO A 243 5.43 37.14 -52.07
N ALA A 244 5.71 38.05 -51.14
CA ALA A 244 4.72 39.04 -50.71
C ALA A 244 4.55 40.17 -51.73
N ASN A 245 5.56 40.43 -52.57
CA ASN A 245 5.47 41.34 -53.71
C ASN A 245 6.09 40.69 -54.95
N ILE A 246 5.54 40.96 -56.14
CA ILE A 246 6.11 40.53 -57.43
C ILE A 246 5.86 41.63 -58.47
N GLY A 247 6.88 41.96 -59.28
CA GLY A 247 6.81 43.10 -60.20
C GLY A 247 6.54 44.44 -59.51
N GLY A 248 7.02 44.61 -58.28
CA GLY A 248 6.82 45.81 -57.47
C GLY A 248 5.42 45.98 -56.86
N ARG A 249 4.54 44.98 -56.95
CA ARG A 249 3.16 45.04 -56.41
C ARG A 249 2.90 43.93 -55.39
N PRO A 250 2.10 44.17 -54.34
CA PRO A 250 1.74 43.16 -53.34
C PRO A 250 0.94 42.01 -53.96
N VAL A 251 1.32 40.79 -53.60
CA VAL A 251 0.58 39.57 -53.98
C VAL A 251 -0.69 39.49 -53.15
N LYS A 252 -1.84 39.65 -53.81
CA LYS A 252 -3.17 39.55 -53.20
C LYS A 252 -3.86 38.24 -53.52
N ALA A 253 -3.49 37.59 -54.60
CA ALA A 253 -4.08 36.34 -55.00
C ALA A 253 -3.06 35.32 -55.52
N ILE A 254 -3.38 34.06 -55.29
CA ILE A 254 -2.72 32.92 -55.92
C ILE A 254 -3.75 32.34 -56.87
N GLY A 255 -3.46 32.39 -58.16
CA GLY A 255 -4.38 32.03 -59.23
C GLY A 255 -4.63 30.52 -59.30
N PRO A 256 -5.66 30.13 -60.06
CA PRO A 256 -6.00 28.73 -60.22
C PRO A 256 -4.87 27.95 -60.87
N HIS A 257 -4.66 26.71 -60.42
CA HIS A 257 -3.64 25.79 -60.90
C HIS A 257 -2.18 26.30 -60.85
N SER A 258 -1.88 27.30 -60.01
CA SER A 258 -0.56 27.94 -59.97
C SER A 258 0.59 26.96 -59.65
N PHE A 259 0.32 25.86 -58.92
CA PHE A 259 1.32 24.90 -58.47
C PHE A 259 0.88 23.43 -58.62
N THR A 260 0.15 23.06 -59.69
CA THR A 260 -0.52 21.74 -59.80
C THR A 260 0.33 20.54 -60.22
N TYR A 261 1.63 20.72 -60.49
CA TYR A 261 2.51 19.59 -60.76
C TYR A 261 3.01 19.01 -59.43
N PRO A 262 3.13 17.68 -59.28
CA PRO A 262 3.67 17.07 -58.07
C PRO A 262 5.13 17.51 -57.89
N LEU A 263 5.30 18.59 -57.14
CA LEU A 263 6.58 19.08 -56.67
C LEU A 263 6.76 18.47 -55.27
N GLU A 264 7.74 17.59 -55.12
CA GLU A 264 8.24 17.22 -53.79
C GLU A 264 8.84 18.50 -53.17
N THR A 265 8.16 19.06 -52.19
CA THR A 265 8.46 20.39 -51.64
C THR A 265 8.51 20.36 -50.12
N GLY A 266 9.31 21.23 -49.52
CA GLY A 266 9.35 21.41 -48.07
C GLY A 266 8.12 22.16 -47.52
N PRO A 267 8.26 22.98 -46.47
CA PRO A 267 7.16 23.76 -45.91
C PRO A 267 6.59 24.80 -46.88
N LEU A 268 5.26 25.03 -46.81
CA LEU A 268 4.55 26.05 -47.57
C LEU A 268 4.40 27.34 -46.75
N SER A 269 4.83 28.46 -47.31
CA SER A 269 4.63 29.79 -46.70
C SER A 269 3.78 30.69 -47.61
N ILE A 270 2.64 31.14 -47.09
CA ILE A 270 1.71 32.06 -47.77
C ILE A 270 1.79 33.43 -47.07
N PRO A 271 2.08 34.54 -47.78
CA PRO A 271 2.28 35.84 -47.17
C PRO A 271 0.97 36.45 -46.65
N ALA A 272 1.07 37.25 -45.60
CA ALA A 272 -0.06 37.88 -44.90
C ALA A 272 -0.89 38.86 -45.75
N GLY A 273 -0.43 39.21 -46.95
CA GLY A 273 -1.17 40.08 -47.88
C GLY A 273 -2.22 39.34 -48.70
N VAL A 274 -2.12 38.02 -48.83
CA VAL A 274 -2.98 37.19 -49.69
C VAL A 274 -4.40 37.13 -49.14
N THR A 275 -5.37 37.44 -49.99
CA THR A 275 -6.81 37.38 -49.69
C THR A 275 -7.49 36.22 -50.40
N THR A 276 -6.92 35.75 -51.52
CA THR A 276 -7.54 34.75 -52.39
C THR A 276 -6.55 33.65 -52.77
N ILE A 277 -6.95 32.39 -52.56
CA ILE A 277 -6.25 31.20 -53.03
C ILE A 277 -7.16 30.51 -54.04
N GLY A 278 -6.71 30.36 -55.28
CA GLY A 278 -7.51 29.90 -56.42
C GLY A 278 -7.75 28.39 -56.44
N GLU A 279 -8.62 27.97 -57.36
CA GLU A 279 -8.94 26.56 -57.58
C GLU A 279 -7.68 25.74 -57.89
N TYR A 280 -7.50 24.63 -57.18
CA TYR A 280 -6.34 23.73 -57.24
C TYR A 280 -4.99 24.44 -57.13
N ALA A 281 -4.91 25.63 -56.51
CA ALA A 281 -3.67 26.42 -56.46
C ALA A 281 -2.47 25.61 -55.97
N PHE A 282 -2.63 24.77 -54.96
CA PHE A 282 -1.62 23.87 -54.39
C PHE A 282 -2.01 22.39 -54.47
N GLY A 283 -2.99 22.03 -55.30
CA GLY A 283 -3.53 20.67 -55.36
C GLY A 283 -2.46 19.64 -55.75
N GLY A 284 -2.30 18.60 -54.94
CA GLY A 284 -1.39 17.48 -55.17
C GLY A 284 0.07 17.76 -54.82
N LEU A 285 0.38 18.88 -54.18
CA LEU A 285 1.75 19.19 -53.80
C LEU A 285 2.26 18.28 -52.67
N GLY A 286 3.53 17.89 -52.79
CA GLY A 286 4.26 17.13 -51.77
C GLY A 286 4.78 17.99 -50.63
N VAL A 287 4.01 18.99 -50.18
CA VAL A 287 4.34 19.91 -49.09
C VAL A 287 4.46 19.19 -47.75
N SER A 288 5.29 19.71 -46.83
CA SER A 288 5.50 19.14 -45.49
C SER A 288 5.30 20.16 -44.36
N GLY A 289 4.98 19.69 -43.15
CA GLY A 289 4.86 20.54 -41.96
C GLY A 289 3.47 21.18 -41.76
N GLU A 290 3.36 22.10 -40.81
CA GLU A 290 2.07 22.72 -40.46
C GLU A 290 1.56 23.69 -41.54
N LEU A 291 0.29 23.56 -41.93
CA LEU A 291 -0.37 24.51 -42.81
C LEU A 291 -0.81 25.76 -42.04
N THR A 292 -0.15 26.89 -42.28
CA THR A 292 -0.55 28.19 -41.72
C THR A 292 -1.21 29.06 -42.79
N LEU A 293 -2.52 29.27 -42.67
CA LEU A 293 -3.27 30.18 -43.54
C LEU A 293 -3.33 31.59 -42.92
N PRO A 294 -2.98 32.66 -43.67
CA PRO A 294 -3.12 34.01 -43.17
C PRO A 294 -4.54 34.40 -42.82
N SER A 295 -4.72 35.20 -41.77
CA SER A 295 -6.03 35.71 -41.35
C SER A 295 -6.73 36.62 -42.39
N SER A 296 -5.96 37.16 -43.34
CA SER A 296 -6.45 37.98 -44.47
C SER A 296 -7.16 37.17 -45.55
N VAL A 297 -6.99 35.84 -45.57
CA VAL A 297 -7.61 34.98 -46.58
C VAL A 297 -9.12 34.93 -46.34
N THR A 298 -9.88 35.35 -47.36
CA THR A 298 -11.35 35.31 -47.38
C THR A 298 -11.89 34.28 -48.37
N THR A 299 -11.07 33.84 -49.32
CA THR A 299 -11.47 32.91 -50.38
C THR A 299 -10.42 31.81 -50.56
N ILE A 300 -10.86 30.56 -50.45
CA ILE A 300 -10.07 29.36 -50.74
C ILE A 300 -10.84 28.56 -51.79
N GLY A 301 -10.28 28.45 -52.99
CA GLY A 301 -10.94 27.85 -54.13
C GLY A 301 -11.03 26.33 -54.04
N ARG A 302 -11.90 25.78 -54.89
CA ARG A 302 -12.09 24.33 -55.08
C ARG A 302 -10.76 23.59 -55.20
N GLY A 303 -10.56 22.55 -54.40
CA GLY A 303 -9.36 21.72 -54.46
C GLY A 303 -8.05 22.42 -54.11
N ALA A 304 -8.06 23.64 -53.55
CA ALA A 304 -6.86 24.46 -53.37
C ALA A 304 -5.71 23.74 -52.66
N PHE A 305 -6.00 22.86 -51.70
CA PHE A 305 -5.03 22.02 -50.99
C PHE A 305 -5.33 20.52 -51.14
N GLY A 306 -6.20 20.13 -52.06
CA GLY A 306 -6.56 18.73 -52.27
C GLY A 306 -5.31 17.88 -52.56
N TYR A 307 -5.26 16.67 -52.04
CA TYR A 307 -4.18 15.68 -52.13
C TYR A 307 -2.83 16.11 -51.52
N CYS A 308 -2.77 17.19 -50.73
CA CYS A 308 -1.57 17.57 -49.98
C CYS A 308 -1.38 16.70 -48.73
N ARG A 309 -0.75 15.53 -48.89
CA ARG A 309 -0.65 14.50 -47.83
C ARG A 309 0.40 14.76 -46.76
N GLY A 310 1.43 15.57 -47.06
CA GLY A 310 2.56 15.77 -46.16
C GLY A 310 2.37 16.86 -45.10
N PHE A 311 1.24 17.58 -45.10
CA PHE A 311 0.89 18.47 -44.00
C PHE A 311 0.84 17.72 -42.67
N SER A 312 1.16 18.40 -41.57
CA SER A 312 1.08 17.83 -40.22
C SER A 312 0.40 18.81 -39.25
N GLY A 313 -0.05 18.28 -38.10
CA GLY A 313 -0.65 19.10 -37.03
C GLY A 313 -2.09 19.58 -37.31
N PRO A 314 -2.61 20.51 -36.50
CA PRO A 314 -3.99 20.98 -36.57
C PRO A 314 -4.24 21.95 -37.74
N LEU A 315 -5.42 21.87 -38.35
CA LEU A 315 -5.87 22.83 -39.38
C LEU A 315 -6.60 24.01 -38.74
N MET A 316 -6.14 25.23 -39.03
CA MET A 316 -6.80 26.48 -38.67
C MET A 316 -7.34 27.17 -39.91
N ILE A 317 -8.67 27.21 -40.06
CA ILE A 317 -9.33 27.93 -41.16
C ILE A 317 -9.50 29.40 -40.77
N PRO A 318 -9.11 30.37 -41.61
CA PRO A 318 -9.27 31.79 -41.32
C PRO A 318 -10.73 32.19 -41.11
N GLY A 319 -11.00 33.04 -40.13
CA GLY A 319 -12.37 33.46 -39.77
C GLY A 319 -13.10 34.31 -40.83
N GLY A 320 -12.37 34.83 -41.83
CA GLY A 320 -12.94 35.56 -42.97
C GLY A 320 -13.48 34.68 -44.10
N VAL A 321 -13.29 33.35 -44.02
CA VAL A 321 -13.81 32.40 -45.01
C VAL A 321 -15.30 32.14 -44.77
N SER A 322 -16.13 32.35 -45.80
CA SER A 322 -17.58 32.10 -45.73
C SER A 322 -18.00 30.75 -46.31
N ILE A 323 -17.22 30.21 -47.25
CA ILE A 323 -17.50 28.94 -47.94
C ILE A 323 -16.19 28.15 -48.00
N ILE A 324 -16.27 26.86 -47.64
CA ILE A 324 -15.20 25.90 -47.90
C ILE A 324 -15.63 25.13 -49.16
N GLU A 325 -14.93 25.35 -50.26
CA GLU A 325 -15.31 24.82 -51.59
C GLU A 325 -15.07 23.29 -51.70
N ASP A 326 -15.54 22.70 -52.79
CA ASP A 326 -15.38 21.28 -53.06
C ASP A 326 -13.90 20.86 -53.04
N ASN A 327 -13.62 19.69 -52.49
CA ASN A 327 -12.30 19.06 -52.46
C ASN A 327 -11.18 19.89 -51.81
N THR A 328 -11.49 21.00 -51.12
CA THR A 328 -10.48 22.00 -50.67
C THR A 328 -9.30 21.38 -49.92
N PHE A 329 -9.55 20.43 -49.02
CA PHE A 329 -8.56 19.68 -48.24
C PHE A 329 -8.68 18.16 -48.43
N GLN A 330 -9.22 17.71 -49.57
CA GLN A 330 -9.39 16.29 -49.85
C GLN A 330 -8.04 15.55 -49.71
N CYS A 331 -8.02 14.35 -49.13
CA CYS A 331 -6.83 13.52 -48.93
C CYS A 331 -5.65 14.19 -48.21
N CYS A 332 -5.88 15.23 -47.41
CA CYS A 332 -4.87 15.82 -46.53
C CYS A 332 -4.66 14.97 -45.26
N ALA A 333 -4.24 13.72 -45.45
CA ALA A 333 -4.22 12.68 -44.40
C ALA A 333 -3.34 12.99 -43.18
N GLY A 334 -2.31 13.83 -43.34
CA GLY A 334 -1.43 14.22 -42.24
C GLY A 334 -1.96 15.35 -41.35
N LEU A 335 -3.06 16.02 -41.73
CA LEU A 335 -3.78 16.92 -40.82
C LEU A 335 -4.39 16.10 -39.67
N THR A 336 -4.17 16.55 -38.44
CA THR A 336 -4.48 15.80 -37.21
C THR A 336 -5.18 16.65 -36.15
N GLY A 337 -5.91 15.98 -35.27
CA GLY A 337 -6.57 16.62 -34.12
C GLY A 337 -7.95 17.20 -34.45
N ASP A 338 -8.42 18.10 -33.59
CA ASP A 338 -9.78 18.63 -33.67
C ASP A 338 -9.89 19.71 -34.75
N LEU A 339 -10.90 19.56 -35.62
CA LEU A 339 -11.26 20.56 -36.62
C LEU A 339 -12.37 21.46 -36.09
N MET A 340 -12.09 22.76 -36.01
CA MET A 340 -13.07 23.78 -35.69
C MET A 340 -13.42 24.59 -36.93
N ILE A 341 -14.65 24.47 -37.41
CA ILE A 341 -15.17 25.28 -38.52
C ILE A 341 -15.48 26.69 -37.96
N PRO A 342 -14.88 27.77 -38.52
CA PRO A 342 -15.08 29.12 -38.03
C PRO A 342 -16.53 29.60 -38.14
N GLY A 343 -16.94 30.49 -37.23
CA GLY A 343 -18.33 30.99 -37.15
C GLY A 343 -18.88 31.68 -38.41
N GLY A 344 -18.02 32.18 -39.30
CA GLY A 344 -18.40 32.81 -40.56
C GLY A 344 -18.73 31.83 -41.70
N VAL A 345 -18.36 30.55 -41.58
CA VAL A 345 -18.59 29.55 -42.63
C VAL A 345 -20.05 29.13 -42.66
N THR A 346 -20.71 29.31 -43.81
CA THR A 346 -22.11 28.94 -44.03
C THR A 346 -22.28 27.66 -44.87
N SER A 347 -21.26 27.25 -45.63
CA SER A 347 -21.33 26.07 -46.50
C SER A 347 -19.99 25.33 -46.59
N ILE A 348 -20.05 24.00 -46.62
CA ILE A 348 -18.94 23.08 -46.86
C ILE A 348 -19.25 22.24 -48.11
N GLY A 349 -18.40 22.32 -49.12
CA GLY A 349 -18.55 21.71 -50.44
C GLY A 349 -18.28 20.20 -50.49
N ASP A 350 -18.49 19.64 -51.68
CA ASP A 350 -18.40 18.20 -51.92
C ASP A 350 -16.99 17.69 -51.63
N SER A 351 -16.87 16.64 -50.83
CA SER A 351 -15.58 16.01 -50.48
C SER A 351 -14.52 16.96 -49.89
N ALA A 352 -14.93 18.11 -49.33
CA ALA A 352 -14.02 19.16 -48.87
C ALA A 352 -12.92 18.69 -47.91
N PHE A 353 -13.21 17.72 -47.05
CA PHE A 353 -12.27 17.08 -46.10
C PHE A 353 -12.16 15.57 -46.31
N ALA A 354 -12.69 15.02 -47.41
CA ALA A 354 -12.71 13.57 -47.63
C ALA A 354 -11.29 12.99 -47.58
N GLY A 355 -11.04 11.96 -46.77
CA GLY A 355 -9.72 11.33 -46.60
C GLY A 355 -8.77 12.07 -45.66
N CYS A 356 -9.24 13.06 -44.89
CA CYS A 356 -8.48 13.65 -43.78
C CYS A 356 -8.45 12.69 -42.57
N SER A 357 -7.73 11.58 -42.71
CA SER A 357 -7.77 10.45 -41.77
C SER A 357 -7.26 10.75 -40.35
N GLY A 358 -6.54 11.85 -40.13
CA GLY A 358 -6.02 12.23 -38.82
C GLY A 358 -6.95 13.10 -37.96
N LEU A 359 -8.06 13.61 -38.51
CA LEU A 359 -8.98 14.49 -37.79
C LEU A 359 -9.85 13.71 -36.80
N THR A 360 -9.95 14.19 -35.55
CA THR A 360 -10.59 13.45 -34.44
C THR A 360 -12.00 13.90 -34.11
N ILE A 361 -12.25 15.21 -34.18
CA ILE A 361 -13.53 15.84 -33.86
C ILE A 361 -13.81 16.89 -34.93
N ALA A 362 -15.05 16.97 -35.42
CA ALA A 362 -15.50 18.06 -36.28
C ALA A 362 -16.52 18.93 -35.53
N THR A 363 -16.21 20.21 -35.32
CA THR A 363 -17.14 21.17 -34.68
C THR A 363 -17.69 22.15 -35.71
N PHE A 364 -19.01 22.20 -35.82
CA PHE A 364 -19.75 23.04 -36.77
C PHE A 364 -20.37 24.25 -36.06
N PRO A 365 -20.21 25.46 -36.59
CA PRO A 365 -20.75 26.67 -35.98
C PRO A 365 -22.28 26.72 -36.08
N ALA A 366 -22.91 27.54 -35.24
CA ALA A 366 -24.36 27.70 -35.24
C ALA A 366 -24.94 28.26 -36.56
N GLY A 367 -24.10 28.89 -37.39
CA GLY A 367 -24.50 29.46 -38.68
C GLY A 367 -24.31 28.54 -39.89
N ILE A 368 -23.92 27.27 -39.69
CA ILE A 368 -23.74 26.33 -40.81
C ILE A 368 -25.08 26.03 -41.48
N ARG A 369 -25.17 26.20 -42.80
CA ARG A 369 -26.41 25.97 -43.57
C ARG A 369 -26.33 24.79 -44.51
N ALA A 370 -25.15 24.49 -45.05
CA ALA A 370 -24.98 23.40 -45.99
C ALA A 370 -23.70 22.60 -45.73
N ILE A 371 -23.82 21.28 -45.73
CA ILE A 371 -22.68 20.34 -45.79
C ILE A 371 -22.99 19.39 -46.95
N ARG A 372 -22.17 19.40 -48.01
CA ARG A 372 -22.42 18.67 -49.26
C ARG A 372 -21.89 17.23 -49.22
N ASP A 373 -22.03 16.49 -50.32
CA ASP A 373 -21.82 15.06 -50.37
C ASP A 373 -20.37 14.69 -50.01
N ARG A 374 -20.21 13.62 -49.24
CA ARG A 374 -18.90 13.06 -48.86
C ARG A 374 -17.95 14.06 -48.18
N ALA A 375 -18.43 15.18 -47.65
CA ALA A 375 -17.57 16.26 -47.13
C ALA A 375 -16.52 15.78 -46.11
N PHE A 376 -16.81 14.75 -45.32
CA PHE A 376 -15.92 14.10 -44.35
C PHE A 376 -15.77 12.58 -44.59
N GLU A 377 -15.99 12.12 -45.83
CA GLU A 377 -15.86 10.70 -46.17
C GLU A 377 -14.44 10.20 -45.87
N ASN A 378 -14.29 9.00 -45.32
CA ASN A 378 -13.01 8.39 -44.95
C ASN A 378 -12.14 9.23 -43.99
N CYS A 379 -12.75 10.09 -43.18
CA CYS A 379 -12.08 10.69 -42.01
C CYS A 379 -12.03 9.66 -40.87
N THR A 380 -11.19 8.66 -41.02
CA THR A 380 -11.21 7.41 -40.21
C THR A 380 -10.95 7.59 -38.72
N ALA A 381 -10.26 8.66 -38.30
CA ALA A 381 -10.08 8.98 -36.87
C ALA A 381 -11.21 9.83 -36.26
N THR A 382 -12.16 10.32 -37.07
CA THR A 382 -13.22 11.20 -36.58
C THR A 382 -14.25 10.37 -35.80
N ARG A 383 -14.39 10.67 -34.50
CA ARG A 383 -15.32 9.99 -33.59
C ARG A 383 -16.56 10.78 -33.26
N SER A 384 -16.56 12.09 -33.54
CA SER A 384 -17.71 12.92 -33.22
C SER A 384 -17.82 14.15 -34.09
N ALA A 385 -19.07 14.53 -34.36
CA ALA A 385 -19.44 15.77 -35.02
C ALA A 385 -20.34 16.59 -34.09
N HIS A 386 -19.92 17.80 -33.73
CA HIS A 386 -20.64 18.65 -32.77
C HIS A 386 -21.27 19.86 -33.49
N PHE A 387 -22.59 19.97 -33.43
CA PHE A 387 -23.34 21.09 -34.00
C PHE A 387 -23.72 22.09 -32.91
N LEU A 388 -23.23 23.32 -33.03
CA LEU A 388 -23.45 24.38 -32.04
C LEU A 388 -24.77 25.15 -32.22
N GLY A 389 -25.53 24.86 -33.28
CA GLY A 389 -26.85 25.42 -33.59
C GLY A 389 -27.77 24.37 -34.25
N ASP A 390 -28.77 24.83 -35.00
CA ASP A 390 -29.72 23.96 -35.72
C ASP A 390 -29.03 23.09 -36.78
N ALA A 391 -29.69 22.00 -37.16
CA ALA A 391 -29.23 21.16 -38.26
C ALA A 391 -29.13 21.98 -39.56
N PRO A 392 -28.10 21.75 -40.40
CA PRO A 392 -27.96 22.48 -41.65
C PRO A 392 -29.18 22.24 -42.55
N GLU A 393 -29.61 23.29 -43.25
CA GLU A 393 -30.70 23.27 -44.24
C GLU A 393 -30.46 22.23 -45.35
N THR A 394 -29.20 21.97 -45.69
CA THR A 394 -28.81 20.90 -46.62
C THR A 394 -27.71 20.03 -46.02
N PHE A 395 -27.93 18.72 -46.03
CA PHE A 395 -26.98 17.71 -45.61
C PHE A 395 -26.85 16.63 -46.68
N GLY A 396 -25.66 16.51 -47.26
CA GLY A 396 -25.39 15.65 -48.41
C GLY A 396 -25.33 14.17 -48.08
N ASP A 397 -25.21 13.36 -49.12
CA ASP A 397 -25.06 11.92 -49.02
C ASP A 397 -23.66 11.54 -48.53
N ALA A 398 -23.58 10.52 -47.68
CA ALA A 398 -22.33 9.93 -47.20
C ALA A 398 -21.34 10.92 -46.54
N VAL A 399 -21.83 12.03 -45.96
CA VAL A 399 -21.00 13.09 -45.34
C VAL A 399 -19.96 12.53 -44.40
N PHE A 400 -20.33 11.60 -43.50
CA PHE A 400 -19.43 10.96 -42.54
C PHE A 400 -19.25 9.45 -42.83
N ALA A 401 -19.36 9.01 -44.09
CA ALA A 401 -19.10 7.61 -44.41
C ALA A 401 -17.63 7.27 -44.17
N GLY A 402 -17.33 6.11 -43.56
CA GLY A 402 -15.95 5.70 -43.29
C GLY A 402 -15.25 6.44 -42.13
N THR A 403 -16.00 7.12 -41.26
CA THR A 403 -15.51 7.61 -39.95
C THR A 403 -15.29 6.46 -38.96
N ALA A 404 -14.85 6.77 -37.73
CA ALA A 404 -14.62 5.76 -36.70
C ALA A 404 -15.89 4.95 -36.39
N ALA A 405 -15.72 3.69 -35.97
CA ALA A 405 -16.84 2.78 -35.70
C ALA A 405 -17.75 3.25 -34.56
N ASP A 406 -17.23 4.07 -33.64
CA ASP A 406 -17.93 4.70 -32.53
C ASP A 406 -18.41 6.13 -32.85
N PHE A 407 -18.46 6.52 -34.12
CA PHE A 407 -18.86 7.86 -34.54
C PHE A 407 -20.30 8.22 -34.12
N ALA A 408 -20.47 9.43 -33.58
CA ALA A 408 -21.78 10.01 -33.28
C ALA A 408 -21.85 11.51 -33.58
N VAL A 409 -23.03 11.95 -33.99
CA VAL A 409 -23.43 13.36 -34.11
C VAL A 409 -24.00 13.83 -32.78
N TYR A 410 -23.50 14.97 -32.32
CA TYR A 410 -23.92 15.66 -31.11
C TYR A 410 -24.51 17.01 -31.45
N TYR A 411 -25.68 17.33 -30.89
CA TYR A 411 -26.33 18.62 -31.07
C TYR A 411 -26.75 19.20 -29.72
N ARG A 412 -26.75 20.52 -29.60
CA ARG A 412 -27.15 21.19 -28.37
C ARG A 412 -28.65 21.06 -28.11
N ARG A 413 -29.02 20.87 -26.85
CA ARG A 413 -30.42 20.88 -26.41
C ARG A 413 -31.16 22.10 -26.92
N GLY A 414 -32.28 21.86 -27.60
CA GLY A 414 -33.12 22.90 -28.21
C GLY A 414 -32.80 23.24 -29.67
N ALA A 415 -31.75 22.65 -30.26
CA ALA A 415 -31.49 22.78 -31.70
C ALA A 415 -32.54 22.01 -32.52
N ALA A 416 -33.03 22.64 -33.59
CA ALA A 416 -34.02 22.07 -34.50
C ALA A 416 -33.36 21.23 -35.61
N GLY A 417 -34.15 20.34 -36.22
CA GLY A 417 -33.77 19.59 -37.42
C GLY A 417 -32.91 18.34 -37.21
N PHE A 418 -32.57 18.00 -35.96
CA PHE A 418 -31.95 16.70 -35.61
C PHE A 418 -33.01 15.67 -35.22
N THR A 419 -32.73 14.40 -35.52
CA THR A 419 -33.59 13.25 -35.13
C THR A 419 -32.79 12.24 -34.31
N THR A 420 -33.39 11.67 -33.27
CA THR A 420 -32.76 10.65 -32.41
C THR A 420 -33.52 9.33 -32.49
N PRO A 421 -32.87 8.16 -32.45
CA PRO A 421 -31.45 7.95 -32.16
C PRO A 421 -30.53 8.08 -33.39
N LEU A 422 -31.09 8.28 -34.58
CA LEU A 422 -30.34 8.42 -35.83
C LEU A 422 -30.74 9.70 -36.57
N TRP A 423 -29.77 10.42 -37.11
CA TRP A 423 -29.95 11.56 -38.01
C TRP A 423 -29.15 11.31 -39.29
N HIS A 424 -29.83 11.25 -40.44
CA HIS A 424 -29.26 10.81 -41.73
C HIS A 424 -28.51 9.46 -41.65
N GLY A 425 -28.96 8.55 -40.80
CA GLY A 425 -28.35 7.22 -40.60
C GLY A 425 -27.17 7.21 -39.63
N TYR A 426 -26.73 8.36 -39.11
CA TYR A 426 -25.68 8.47 -38.11
C TYR A 426 -26.25 8.47 -36.69
N PRO A 427 -25.63 7.79 -35.70
CA PRO A 427 -25.98 7.93 -34.29
C PRO A 427 -26.04 9.40 -33.90
N CYS A 428 -27.17 9.83 -33.36
CA CYS A 428 -27.42 11.23 -33.04
C CYS A 428 -27.87 11.36 -31.59
N VAL A 429 -27.16 12.20 -30.84
CA VAL A 429 -27.29 12.31 -29.38
C VAL A 429 -27.43 13.78 -29.00
N GLU A 430 -28.45 14.09 -28.20
CA GLU A 430 -28.56 15.42 -27.58
C GLU A 430 -27.42 15.59 -26.56
N GLU A 431 -26.66 16.67 -26.70
CA GLU A 431 -25.65 17.10 -25.75
C GLU A 431 -26.28 17.43 -24.40
N SER A 432 -25.85 16.70 -23.38
CA SER A 432 -26.28 16.90 -22.00
C SER A 432 -25.11 16.69 -21.05
N ALA A 433 -24.95 17.63 -20.12
CA ALA A 433 -23.97 17.51 -19.04
C ALA A 433 -24.26 16.25 -18.21
N PRO A 434 -23.23 15.66 -17.57
CA PRO A 434 -23.41 14.44 -16.81
C PRO A 434 -24.38 14.67 -15.65
N SER A 435 -25.19 13.67 -15.37
CA SER A 435 -26.11 13.64 -14.24
C SER A 435 -26.07 12.26 -13.58
N ILE A 436 -26.22 12.23 -12.26
CA ILE A 436 -26.21 11.01 -11.46
C ILE A 436 -27.66 10.74 -11.04
N ARG A 437 -28.25 9.66 -11.58
CA ARG A 437 -29.62 9.24 -11.36
C ARG A 437 -29.79 8.42 -10.08
N THR A 438 -28.76 7.64 -9.74
CA THR A 438 -28.72 6.83 -8.52
C THR A 438 -27.43 7.13 -7.77
N GLN A 439 -27.57 7.54 -6.52
CA GLN A 439 -26.45 7.81 -5.61
C GLN A 439 -25.97 6.51 -4.96
N PRO A 440 -24.67 6.40 -4.62
CA PRO A 440 -24.22 5.30 -3.78
C PRO A 440 -24.77 5.46 -2.36
N VAL A 441 -24.70 4.39 -1.57
CA VAL A 441 -25.15 4.35 -0.17
C VAL A 441 -24.01 3.93 0.74
N ASP A 442 -24.09 4.29 2.01
CA ASP A 442 -23.13 3.85 3.03
C ASP A 442 -23.06 2.33 3.10
N GLN A 443 -21.89 1.81 3.46
CA GLN A 443 -21.64 0.38 3.64
C GLN A 443 -20.97 0.16 4.99
N GLU A 444 -21.49 -0.80 5.75
CA GLU A 444 -20.87 -1.29 6.98
C GLU A 444 -20.57 -2.77 6.79
N VAL A 445 -19.30 -3.15 6.92
CA VAL A 445 -18.84 -4.52 6.68
C VAL A 445 -17.85 -4.96 7.75
N VAL A 446 -17.83 -6.25 8.05
CA VAL A 446 -16.74 -6.85 8.84
C VAL A 446 -15.51 -6.98 7.93
N GLU A 447 -14.32 -6.81 8.49
CA GLU A 447 -13.05 -7.02 7.80
C GLU A 447 -13.00 -8.41 7.11
N CYS A 448 -12.37 -8.48 5.94
CA CYS A 448 -12.44 -9.56 4.94
C CYS A 448 -13.80 -9.76 4.25
N GLY A 449 -14.83 -8.99 4.62
CA GLY A 449 -16.11 -8.96 3.91
C GLY A 449 -16.05 -8.21 2.58
N ALA A 450 -17.18 -8.19 1.86
CA ALA A 450 -17.32 -7.50 0.58
C ALA A 450 -18.18 -6.24 0.70
N ALA A 451 -17.73 -5.12 0.11
CA ALA A 451 -18.49 -3.88 -0.01
C ALA A 451 -18.74 -3.50 -1.47
N ARG A 452 -19.87 -2.85 -1.75
CA ARG A 452 -20.23 -2.42 -3.11
C ARG A 452 -20.84 -1.02 -3.11
N PHE A 453 -20.29 -0.15 -3.94
CA PHE A 453 -20.85 1.19 -4.22
C PHE A 453 -21.30 1.26 -5.67
N THR A 454 -22.48 1.82 -5.95
CA THR A 454 -23.03 1.87 -7.30
C THR A 454 -23.61 3.24 -7.61
N VAL A 455 -23.35 3.73 -8.81
CA VAL A 455 -23.99 4.91 -9.40
C VAL A 455 -24.68 4.55 -10.71
N ALA A 456 -25.78 5.23 -11.02
CA ALA A 456 -26.37 5.23 -12.36
C ALA A 456 -26.21 6.63 -12.96
N VAL A 457 -25.64 6.72 -14.15
CA VAL A 457 -25.26 7.99 -14.78
C VAL A 457 -25.99 8.21 -16.10
N ALA A 458 -26.19 9.48 -16.47
CA ALA A 458 -26.70 9.90 -17.76
C ALA A 458 -25.91 11.12 -18.27
N GLY A 459 -25.90 11.31 -19.58
CA GLY A 459 -25.23 12.42 -20.26
C GLY A 459 -24.85 12.04 -21.68
N GLY A 460 -24.69 13.04 -22.53
CA GLY A 460 -24.27 12.91 -23.93
C GLY A 460 -23.21 13.98 -24.22
N PRO A 461 -21.98 13.64 -24.63
CA PRO A 461 -21.39 12.30 -24.77
C PRO A 461 -21.45 11.43 -23.50
N ALA A 462 -21.36 10.11 -23.70
CA ALA A 462 -21.40 9.13 -22.60
C ALA A 462 -20.38 9.51 -21.51
N PRO A 463 -20.82 9.72 -20.26
CA PRO A 463 -19.91 10.18 -19.22
C PRO A 463 -18.92 9.11 -18.79
N THR A 464 -17.68 9.52 -18.51
CA THR A 464 -16.70 8.70 -17.82
C THR A 464 -16.93 8.76 -16.31
N ILE A 465 -16.57 7.71 -15.59
CA ILE A 465 -16.69 7.61 -14.13
C ILE A 465 -15.28 7.44 -13.55
N GLN A 466 -15.01 8.08 -12.42
CA GLN A 466 -13.81 7.88 -11.61
C GLN A 466 -14.22 7.81 -10.14
N TRP A 467 -14.00 6.67 -9.49
CA TRP A 467 -14.23 6.55 -8.05
C TRP A 467 -13.09 7.21 -7.25
N GLN A 468 -13.45 7.83 -6.13
CA GLN A 468 -12.53 8.46 -5.20
C GLN A 468 -12.71 7.87 -3.81
N ARG A 469 -11.61 7.72 -3.07
CA ARG A 469 -11.57 7.45 -1.64
C ARG A 469 -10.91 8.60 -0.91
N ASN A 470 -11.58 9.17 0.09
CA ASN A 470 -11.13 10.33 0.85
C ASN A 470 -10.70 11.51 -0.06
N GLY A 471 -11.38 11.63 -1.19
CA GLY A 471 -11.14 12.63 -2.22
C GLY A 471 -9.97 12.39 -3.17
N ALA A 472 -9.22 11.29 -3.02
CA ALA A 472 -8.21 10.85 -3.97
C ALA A 472 -8.77 9.81 -4.94
N ASP A 473 -8.37 9.85 -6.21
CA ASP A 473 -8.81 8.89 -7.23
C ASP A 473 -8.34 7.47 -6.91
N LEU A 474 -9.23 6.49 -7.09
CA LEU A 474 -8.90 5.07 -7.06
C LEU A 474 -8.49 4.63 -8.47
N PRO A 475 -7.20 4.28 -8.71
CA PRO A 475 -6.72 4.00 -10.06
C PRO A 475 -7.48 2.85 -10.73
N GLY A 476 -7.91 3.06 -11.98
CA GLY A 476 -8.61 2.05 -12.78
C GLY A 476 -10.10 1.87 -12.45
N GLU A 477 -10.58 2.43 -11.35
CA GLU A 477 -11.97 2.28 -10.90
C GLU A 477 -12.93 3.22 -11.64
N THR A 478 -13.27 2.82 -12.86
CA THR A 478 -14.04 3.62 -13.82
C THR A 478 -15.42 3.05 -14.16
N ARG A 479 -15.81 1.97 -13.47
CA ARG A 479 -17.10 1.30 -13.68
C ARG A 479 -18.22 1.96 -12.86
N PRO A 480 -19.49 1.85 -13.28
CA PRO A 480 -20.64 2.33 -12.49
C PRO A 480 -20.76 1.68 -11.12
N THR A 481 -20.22 0.48 -10.94
CA THR A 481 -20.08 -0.20 -9.66
C THR A 481 -18.61 -0.30 -9.28
N LEU A 482 -18.26 0.15 -8.07
CA LEU A 482 -17.03 -0.19 -7.36
C LEU A 482 -17.30 -1.39 -6.45
N SER A 483 -16.51 -2.46 -6.61
CA SER A 483 -16.62 -3.69 -5.83
C SER A 483 -15.33 -3.94 -5.06
N LEU A 484 -15.42 -4.06 -3.73
CA LEU A 484 -14.31 -4.37 -2.84
C LEU A 484 -14.56 -5.76 -2.24
N PRO A 485 -13.99 -6.85 -2.79
CA PRO A 485 -14.33 -8.22 -2.37
C PRO A 485 -13.73 -8.63 -1.02
N TYR A 486 -12.63 -8.00 -0.60
CA TYR A 486 -11.89 -8.32 0.63
C TYR A 486 -11.48 -7.05 1.37
N VAL A 487 -12.43 -6.44 2.06
CA VAL A 487 -12.24 -5.15 2.72
C VAL A 487 -11.28 -5.27 3.91
N GLN A 488 -10.27 -4.39 3.95
CA GLN A 488 -9.32 -4.25 5.06
C GLN A 488 -9.68 -3.01 5.91
N ALA A 489 -9.29 -2.98 7.19
CA ALA A 489 -9.50 -1.80 8.03
C ALA A 489 -8.92 -0.51 7.43
N THR A 490 -7.79 -0.61 6.70
CA THR A 490 -7.14 0.51 6.00
C THR A 490 -7.93 1.04 4.80
N GLN A 491 -9.00 0.36 4.41
CA GLN A 491 -9.89 0.78 3.33
C GLN A 491 -11.11 1.56 3.84
N ALA A 492 -11.31 1.66 5.15
CA ALA A 492 -12.34 2.52 5.72
C ALA A 492 -12.17 3.99 5.26
N GLY A 493 -13.30 4.66 5.08
CA GLY A 493 -13.30 6.08 4.69
C GLY A 493 -14.45 6.45 3.76
N SER A 494 -14.38 7.67 3.25
CA SER A 494 -15.40 8.22 2.37
C SER A 494 -15.16 7.82 0.91
N TYR A 495 -16.21 7.43 0.21
CA TYR A 495 -16.21 7.07 -1.20
C TYR A 495 -17.19 7.96 -1.97
N ARG A 496 -16.81 8.35 -3.19
CA ARG A 496 -17.70 9.06 -4.13
C ARG A 496 -17.28 8.81 -5.57
N ALA A 497 -18.21 8.94 -6.49
CA ALA A 497 -17.93 8.89 -7.93
C ALA A 497 -17.91 10.30 -8.51
N VAL A 498 -16.90 10.59 -9.33
CA VAL A 498 -16.83 11.78 -10.17
C VAL A 498 -17.16 11.37 -11.60
N VAL A 499 -18.15 12.01 -12.20
CA VAL A 499 -18.72 11.63 -13.50
C VAL A 499 -18.58 12.79 -14.46
N SER A 500 -17.88 12.62 -15.59
CA SER A 500 -17.50 13.74 -16.47
C SER A 500 -17.75 13.47 -17.96
N ASN A 501 -18.06 14.51 -18.72
CA ASN A 501 -18.00 14.53 -20.18
C ASN A 501 -17.51 15.92 -20.66
N SER A 502 -17.52 16.17 -21.98
CA SER A 502 -17.06 17.44 -22.57
C SER A 502 -17.85 18.68 -22.13
N LEU A 503 -19.06 18.50 -21.56
CA LEU A 503 -19.96 19.58 -21.15
C LEU A 503 -19.89 19.88 -19.65
N GLY A 504 -19.28 19.00 -18.85
CA GLY A 504 -19.10 19.24 -17.43
C GLY A 504 -18.88 17.99 -16.59
N THR A 505 -19.05 18.16 -15.28
CA THR A 505 -18.83 17.12 -14.27
C THR A 505 -19.99 17.12 -13.27
N ALA A 506 -20.45 15.93 -12.87
CA ALA A 506 -21.30 15.70 -11.73
C ALA A 506 -20.55 14.85 -10.69
N VAL A 507 -20.77 15.12 -9.41
CA VAL A 507 -20.14 14.38 -8.30
C VAL A 507 -21.24 13.72 -7.49
N SER A 508 -21.07 12.45 -7.14
CA SER A 508 -22.03 11.74 -6.29
C SER A 508 -22.02 12.30 -4.88
N THR A 509 -23.02 11.94 -4.08
CA THR A 509 -22.91 12.06 -2.63
C THR A 509 -21.69 11.28 -2.14
N SER A 510 -21.07 11.79 -1.08
CA SER A 510 -19.99 11.10 -0.38
C SER A 510 -20.59 10.13 0.62
N VAL A 511 -20.22 8.87 0.53
CA VAL A 511 -20.72 7.78 1.39
C VAL A 511 -19.60 7.13 2.18
N LEU A 512 -19.89 6.56 3.34
CA LEU A 512 -18.92 5.97 4.24
C LEU A 512 -18.80 4.45 4.02
N LEU A 513 -17.56 3.95 3.97
CA LEU A 513 -17.23 2.55 4.26
C LEU A 513 -16.79 2.44 5.72
N ALA A 514 -17.64 1.89 6.57
CA ALA A 514 -17.28 1.48 7.91
C ALA A 514 -16.79 0.03 7.89
N VAL A 515 -15.62 -0.22 8.47
CA VAL A 515 -15.01 -1.56 8.54
C VAL A 515 -14.87 -1.95 10.00
N ASN A 516 -15.67 -2.94 10.40
CA ASN A 516 -15.64 -3.47 11.76
C ASN A 516 -14.53 -4.54 11.85
N PRO A 517 -13.64 -4.47 12.86
CA PRO A 517 -12.58 -5.46 13.04
C PRO A 517 -13.17 -6.84 13.28
N THR A 518 -12.44 -7.88 12.88
CA THR A 518 -12.82 -9.26 13.20
C THR A 518 -12.74 -9.51 14.71
N PRO A 519 -13.70 -10.20 15.35
CA PRO A 519 -13.60 -10.55 16.76
C PRO A 519 -12.39 -11.46 17.04
N VAL A 520 -11.73 -11.29 18.19
CA VAL A 520 -10.74 -12.27 18.70
C VAL A 520 -11.41 -13.64 18.90
N PRO A 521 -10.66 -14.76 18.92
CA PRO A 521 -11.26 -16.07 19.12
C PRO A 521 -12.05 -16.14 20.44
N ILE A 522 -13.28 -16.66 20.38
CA ILE A 522 -14.16 -16.83 21.54
C ILE A 522 -14.12 -18.30 21.93
N ILE A 523 -13.62 -18.61 23.12
CA ILE A 523 -13.62 -19.97 23.66
C ILE A 523 -15.02 -20.29 24.16
N GLU A 524 -15.59 -21.39 23.69
CA GLU A 524 -16.91 -21.89 24.10
C GLU A 524 -16.77 -22.98 25.18
N GLU A 525 -15.81 -23.89 25.02
CA GLU A 525 -15.56 -24.99 25.94
C GLU A 525 -14.07 -25.33 26.01
N VAL A 526 -13.63 -25.79 27.18
CA VAL A 526 -12.28 -26.30 27.44
C VAL A 526 -12.41 -27.55 28.33
N THR A 527 -11.51 -28.52 28.18
CA THR A 527 -11.47 -29.70 29.04
C THR A 527 -11.32 -29.30 30.51
N GLU A 528 -12.15 -29.88 31.37
CA GLU A 528 -12.14 -29.61 32.81
C GLU A 528 -10.89 -30.21 33.52
N ASP A 529 -10.51 -29.58 34.63
CA ASP A 529 -9.47 -30.08 35.53
C ASP A 529 -9.80 -31.50 36.01
N GLY A 530 -8.79 -32.37 36.11
CA GLY A 530 -9.05 -33.73 36.55
C GLY A 530 -7.81 -34.57 36.75
N TRP A 531 -8.03 -35.76 37.31
CA TRP A 531 -7.01 -36.80 37.40
C TRP A 531 -7.24 -37.88 36.34
N ARG A 532 -6.16 -38.58 35.96
CA ARG A 532 -6.13 -39.68 34.99
C ARG A 532 -5.24 -40.80 35.53
N PHE A 533 -5.42 -42.02 35.05
CA PHE A 533 -4.50 -43.11 35.38
C PHE A 533 -3.22 -43.02 34.55
N GLU A 534 -2.07 -43.20 35.21
CA GLU A 534 -0.78 -43.37 34.53
C GLU A 534 -0.85 -44.54 33.54
N GLY A 535 -0.23 -44.42 32.38
CA GLY A 535 -0.22 -45.46 31.34
C GLY A 535 -1.48 -45.54 30.47
N TYR A 536 -2.55 -44.78 30.79
CA TYR A 536 -3.78 -44.75 29.99
C TYR A 536 -3.78 -43.57 29.00
N PRO A 537 -4.50 -43.70 27.87
CA PRO A 537 -4.68 -42.60 26.93
C PRO A 537 -5.53 -41.48 27.55
N ALA A 538 -5.27 -40.25 27.12
CA ALA A 538 -6.04 -39.07 27.52
C ALA A 538 -6.04 -38.03 26.40
N SER A 539 -6.96 -37.07 26.50
CA SER A 539 -6.99 -35.90 25.62
C SER A 539 -7.43 -34.65 26.35
N LEU A 540 -6.92 -33.50 25.90
CA LEU A 540 -7.43 -32.16 26.21
C LEU A 540 -7.96 -31.55 24.91
N SER A 541 -9.06 -30.81 24.99
CA SER A 541 -9.68 -30.12 23.86
C SER A 541 -10.11 -28.71 24.22
N VAL A 542 -10.10 -27.83 23.22
CA VAL A 542 -10.70 -26.50 23.26
C VAL A 542 -11.63 -26.35 22.06
N ARG A 543 -12.88 -25.93 22.31
CA ARG A 543 -13.81 -25.51 21.26
C ARG A 543 -13.91 -23.99 21.28
N ALA A 544 -13.72 -23.36 20.11
CA ALA A 544 -13.78 -21.93 19.97
C ALA A 544 -14.33 -21.49 18.60
N VAL A 545 -14.93 -20.30 18.57
CA VAL A 545 -15.37 -19.60 17.36
C VAL A 545 -14.32 -18.57 16.98
N GLY A 546 -13.97 -18.49 15.69
CA GLY A 546 -13.06 -17.47 15.16
C GLY A 546 -11.57 -17.81 15.26
N ALA A 547 -11.18 -18.96 15.84
CA ALA A 547 -9.80 -19.42 15.86
C ALA A 547 -9.30 -19.85 14.46
N LYS A 548 -8.09 -19.42 14.10
CA LYS A 548 -7.36 -19.79 12.87
C LYS A 548 -6.20 -20.74 13.14
N GLY A 549 -5.74 -20.84 14.39
CA GLY A 549 -4.71 -21.77 14.82
C GLY A 549 -4.76 -22.00 16.32
N TYR A 550 -4.09 -23.06 16.77
CA TYR A 550 -3.97 -23.44 18.17
C TYR A 550 -2.50 -23.68 18.50
N GLN A 551 -2.10 -23.48 19.74
CA GLN A 551 -0.80 -23.89 20.27
C GLN A 551 -0.97 -24.26 21.74
N TRP A 552 -0.83 -25.56 22.05
CA TRP A 552 -0.83 -26.01 23.44
C TRP A 552 0.47 -25.68 24.13
N CYS A 553 0.38 -25.20 25.37
CA CYS A 553 1.49 -24.96 26.26
C CYS A 553 1.34 -25.80 27.52
N ARG A 554 2.47 -26.21 28.10
CA ARG A 554 2.53 -26.86 29.40
C ARG A 554 3.45 -26.07 30.32
N ASN A 555 2.95 -25.70 31.50
CA ASN A 555 3.67 -24.84 32.45
C ASN A 555 4.29 -23.61 31.74
N GLY A 556 3.53 -22.98 30.84
CA GLY A 556 3.95 -21.82 30.06
C GLY A 556 4.91 -22.09 28.90
N ARG A 557 5.27 -23.35 28.61
CA ARG A 557 6.13 -23.72 27.47
C ARG A 557 5.34 -24.31 26.31
N PRO A 558 5.50 -23.82 25.07
CA PRO A 558 4.85 -24.42 23.90
C PRO A 558 5.26 -25.88 23.71
N ILE A 559 4.28 -26.76 23.55
CA ILE A 559 4.49 -28.17 23.22
C ILE A 559 4.69 -28.27 21.70
N SER A 560 5.86 -28.75 21.28
CA SER A 560 6.19 -28.87 19.86
C SER A 560 5.18 -29.71 19.10
N GLY A 561 4.65 -29.18 17.99
CA GLY A 561 3.70 -29.87 17.11
C GLY A 561 2.24 -29.87 17.60
N ALA A 562 1.96 -29.47 18.84
CA ALA A 562 0.61 -29.47 19.41
C ALA A 562 -0.21 -28.26 18.93
N THR A 563 -0.58 -28.26 17.65
CA THR A 563 -1.21 -27.12 16.95
C THR A 563 -2.68 -27.34 16.57
N GLY A 564 -3.26 -28.46 17.01
CA GLY A 564 -4.68 -28.77 16.84
C GLY A 564 -5.53 -28.29 18.01
N SER A 565 -6.86 -28.28 17.81
CA SER A 565 -7.84 -28.01 18.87
C SER A 565 -7.88 -29.08 19.98
N THR A 566 -7.15 -30.19 19.80
CA THR A 566 -7.06 -31.31 20.72
C THR A 566 -5.59 -31.72 20.89
N LEU A 567 -5.16 -31.91 22.14
CA LEU A 567 -3.89 -32.55 22.51
C LEU A 567 -4.21 -33.97 22.99
N THR A 568 -3.46 -34.98 22.53
CA THR A 568 -3.71 -36.39 22.86
C THR A 568 -2.44 -37.09 23.34
N TRP A 569 -2.61 -38.02 24.29
CA TRP A 569 -1.59 -38.97 24.72
C TRP A 569 -2.09 -40.39 24.43
N ALA A 570 -1.21 -41.23 23.90
CA ALA A 570 -1.47 -42.67 23.80
C ALA A 570 -1.38 -43.36 25.16
N ALA A 571 -0.47 -42.89 26.04
CA ALA A 571 -0.31 -43.33 27.41
C ALA A 571 0.34 -42.19 28.21
N LEU A 572 -0.29 -41.78 29.31
CA LEU A 572 0.25 -40.75 30.19
C LEU A 572 1.44 -41.26 31.02
N SER A 573 2.45 -40.43 31.22
CA SER A 573 3.59 -40.67 32.10
C SER A 573 3.59 -39.67 33.26
N PRO A 574 4.31 -39.92 34.37
CA PRO A 574 4.47 -38.92 35.45
C PRO A 574 4.96 -37.56 34.93
N SER A 575 5.77 -37.61 33.87
CA SER A 575 6.28 -36.43 33.20
C SER A 575 5.24 -35.70 32.37
N ASP A 576 3.96 -36.07 32.33
CA ASP A 576 2.87 -35.34 31.66
C ASP A 576 1.97 -34.58 32.65
N ALA A 577 2.10 -34.79 33.96
CA ALA A 577 1.30 -34.04 34.96
C ALA A 577 1.66 -32.55 34.97
N GLY A 578 0.68 -31.69 35.24
CA GLY A 578 0.91 -30.24 35.38
C GLY A 578 -0.19 -29.39 34.76
N PHE A 579 0.14 -28.13 34.49
CA PHE A 579 -0.78 -27.13 33.96
C PHE A 579 -0.68 -27.03 32.45
N TYR A 580 -1.82 -27.01 31.78
CA TYR A 580 -1.94 -26.86 30.34
C TYR A 580 -2.83 -25.67 30.00
N ASP A 581 -2.47 -24.94 28.96
CA ASP A 581 -3.30 -23.90 28.36
C ASP A 581 -3.13 -23.94 26.85
N CYS A 582 -4.10 -23.39 26.13
CA CYS A 582 -4.06 -23.32 24.68
C CYS A 582 -4.11 -21.85 24.25
N VAL A 583 -3.17 -21.45 23.41
CA VAL A 583 -3.17 -20.15 22.73
C VAL A 583 -3.90 -20.32 21.40
N LEU A 584 -5.03 -19.63 21.23
CA LEU A 584 -5.83 -19.61 20.02
C LEU A 584 -5.47 -18.35 19.22
N THR A 585 -4.96 -18.54 18.01
CA THR A 585 -4.63 -17.43 17.12
C THR A 585 -5.86 -17.03 16.31
N GLY A 586 -6.30 -15.79 16.43
CA GLY A 586 -7.32 -15.19 15.56
C GLY A 586 -6.72 -14.21 14.56
N LEU A 587 -7.59 -13.65 13.71
CA LEU A 587 -7.18 -12.62 12.74
C LEU A 587 -6.83 -11.27 13.41
N SER A 588 -7.44 -10.98 14.56
CA SER A 588 -7.32 -9.71 15.28
C SER A 588 -6.52 -9.79 16.59
N GLY A 589 -6.03 -10.98 16.96
CA GLY A 589 -5.30 -11.20 18.20
C GLY A 589 -5.42 -12.64 18.71
N ASN A 590 -4.76 -12.93 19.82
CA ASN A 590 -4.76 -14.25 20.43
C ASN A 590 -5.64 -14.28 21.69
N THR A 591 -6.31 -15.40 21.93
CA THR A 591 -7.00 -15.71 23.18
C THR A 591 -6.32 -16.89 23.84
N ILE A 592 -6.12 -16.86 25.16
CA ILE A 592 -5.54 -17.98 25.93
C ILE A 592 -6.67 -18.65 26.72
N SER A 593 -6.72 -19.99 26.73
CA SER A 593 -7.68 -20.72 27.55
C SER A 593 -7.40 -20.56 29.04
N ALA A 594 -8.41 -20.83 29.87
CA ALA A 594 -8.15 -21.12 31.28
C ALA A 594 -7.17 -22.31 31.42
N PRO A 595 -6.37 -22.35 32.50
CA PRO A 595 -5.51 -23.50 32.78
C PRO A 595 -6.32 -24.78 32.98
N ILE A 596 -5.77 -25.88 32.52
CA ILE A 596 -6.25 -27.25 32.69
C ILE A 596 -5.20 -27.99 33.50
N LEU A 597 -5.57 -28.42 34.70
CA LEU A 597 -4.73 -29.21 35.57
C LEU A 597 -4.90 -30.69 35.27
N VAL A 598 -3.79 -31.34 34.89
CA VAL A 598 -3.70 -32.78 34.68
C VAL A 598 -2.97 -33.43 35.85
N GLY A 599 -3.70 -34.14 36.70
CA GLY A 599 -3.16 -34.98 37.77
C GLY A 599 -3.10 -36.46 37.38
N LEU A 600 -2.22 -37.22 38.03
CA LEU A 600 -2.04 -38.64 37.73
C LEU A 600 -2.24 -39.52 38.96
N TRP A 601 -2.88 -40.66 38.72
CA TRP A 601 -2.99 -41.76 39.67
C TRP A 601 -2.04 -42.90 39.24
N PRO A 602 -1.16 -43.41 40.11
CA PRO A 602 -0.18 -44.41 39.73
C PRO A 602 -0.84 -45.77 39.48
N ASN A 603 -0.43 -46.46 38.42
CA ASN A 603 -0.79 -47.86 38.20
C ASN A 603 0.12 -48.77 39.04
N GLY A 604 -0.44 -49.54 39.98
CA GLY A 604 0.30 -50.64 40.63
C GLY A 604 0.56 -50.55 42.14
N ARG A 605 0.02 -49.56 42.86
CA ARG A 605 -0.18 -49.65 44.32
C ARG A 605 -1.67 -49.63 44.65
N VAL A 606 -2.38 -50.68 44.26
CA VAL A 606 -3.71 -50.99 44.82
C VAL A 606 -3.48 -51.87 46.04
N SER A 607 -3.20 -51.25 47.19
CA SER A 607 -3.61 -51.90 48.44
C SER A 607 -5.11 -51.66 48.55
N VAL A 608 -5.87 -52.74 48.49
CA VAL A 608 -7.32 -52.78 48.30
C VAL A 608 -8.03 -52.00 49.41
N CYS A 609 -8.33 -50.73 49.18
CA CYS A 609 -9.44 -50.07 49.86
C CYS A 609 -10.62 -50.12 48.87
N SER A 610 -11.69 -50.80 49.26
CA SER A 610 -12.91 -51.01 48.49
C SER A 610 -13.42 -49.69 47.92
N MET A 611 -13.08 -49.39 46.65
CA MET A 611 -13.71 -48.30 45.91
C MET A 611 -15.15 -48.72 45.65
N MET A 612 -16.08 -48.13 46.38
CA MET A 612 -17.43 -47.94 45.87
C MET A 612 -17.29 -46.96 44.72
N PHE A 613 -17.16 -47.49 43.50
CA PHE A 613 -17.26 -46.69 42.29
C PHE A 613 -18.62 -45.96 42.30
N PRO A 614 -18.73 -44.70 41.84
CA PRO A 614 -19.99 -44.26 41.27
C PRO A 614 -20.35 -45.23 40.13
N PRO A 615 -21.64 -45.54 39.89
CA PRO A 615 -22.02 -46.60 38.97
C PRO A 615 -21.46 -46.32 37.57
N LEU A 616 -20.58 -47.21 37.11
CA LEU A 616 -20.18 -47.28 35.70
C LEU A 616 -21.48 -47.30 34.87
N GLN A 617 -21.55 -46.45 33.84
CA GLN A 617 -22.68 -46.53 32.92
C GLN A 617 -22.66 -47.90 32.22
N PRO A 618 -23.81 -48.51 31.91
CA PRO A 618 -23.83 -49.81 31.27
C PRO A 618 -23.19 -49.72 29.88
N GLY A 619 -21.95 -50.22 29.72
CA GLY A 619 -21.28 -50.27 28.41
C GLY A 619 -19.76 -50.11 28.42
N ASP A 620 -19.16 -49.60 29.50
CA ASP A 620 -17.71 -49.39 29.55
C ASP A 620 -16.96 -50.71 29.77
N ALA A 621 -16.18 -51.13 28.77
CA ALA A 621 -15.31 -52.30 28.87
C ALA A 621 -14.11 -51.97 29.79
N ILE A 622 -13.88 -52.80 30.80
CA ILE A 622 -12.67 -52.77 31.63
C ILE A 622 -11.49 -53.16 30.73
N PRO A 623 -10.52 -52.27 30.42
CA PRO A 623 -9.36 -52.63 29.61
C PRO A 623 -8.42 -53.55 30.39
N PRO A 624 -7.69 -54.45 29.71
CA PRO A 624 -6.69 -55.30 30.36
C PRO A 624 -5.55 -54.47 30.96
N GLU A 625 -4.99 -54.91 32.10
CA GLU A 625 -3.87 -54.26 32.79
C GLU A 625 -2.65 -54.07 31.85
N PRO A 626 -2.17 -52.84 31.64
CA PRO A 626 -0.94 -52.61 30.90
C PRO A 626 0.31 -53.03 31.70
N PRO A 627 1.43 -53.39 31.03
CA PRO A 627 2.65 -53.82 31.69
C PRO A 627 3.31 -52.68 32.49
N TYR A 628 3.65 -52.98 33.74
CA TYR A 628 4.25 -52.08 34.72
C TYR A 628 5.71 -51.72 34.40
N THR A 629 6.02 -50.42 34.36
CA THR A 629 7.38 -49.90 34.55
C THR A 629 7.31 -48.64 35.42
N ALA A 630 7.25 -48.80 36.74
CA ALA A 630 7.44 -47.71 37.69
C ALA A 630 8.91 -47.26 37.63
N GLY A 631 9.22 -46.34 36.72
CA GLY A 631 10.60 -46.04 36.30
C GLY A 631 11.25 -44.81 36.91
N SER A 632 10.58 -44.01 37.74
CA SER A 632 11.08 -42.66 38.08
C SER A 632 11.03 -42.25 39.55
N VAL A 633 10.55 -43.16 40.42
CA VAL A 633 10.63 -43.05 41.87
C VAL A 633 11.19 -44.37 42.39
N THR A 634 12.09 -44.31 43.36
CA THR A 634 12.63 -45.52 44.00
C THR A 634 12.29 -45.54 45.49
N THR A 635 11.75 -46.67 45.96
CA THR A 635 11.66 -47.02 47.38
C THR A 635 12.65 -48.12 47.66
N LYS A 636 13.50 -47.96 48.69
CA LYS A 636 14.24 -49.11 49.21
C LYS A 636 13.31 -49.94 50.11
N PRO A 637 13.44 -51.28 50.19
CA PRO A 637 12.62 -52.10 51.08
C PRO A 637 12.64 -51.62 52.53
N GLU A 638 13.79 -51.16 53.02
CA GLU A 638 13.96 -50.58 54.36
C GLU A 638 13.31 -49.19 54.55
N TRP A 639 12.82 -48.57 53.48
CA TRP A 639 12.16 -47.27 53.48
C TRP A 639 10.63 -47.38 53.37
N GLN A 640 10.12 -48.59 53.18
CA GLN A 640 8.70 -48.89 53.22
C GLN A 640 8.28 -49.12 54.67
N ASN A 641 7.13 -48.57 55.08
CA ASN A 641 6.58 -48.73 56.42
C ASN A 641 7.52 -48.31 57.57
N MET A 642 8.28 -47.23 57.43
CA MET A 642 9.16 -46.74 58.49
C MET A 642 8.35 -46.17 59.66
N ALA A 643 8.54 -46.72 60.85
CA ALA A 643 7.95 -46.17 62.08
C ALA A 643 8.65 -44.86 62.47
N GLY A 644 7.90 -43.76 62.45
CA GLY A 644 8.34 -42.47 62.95
C GLY A 644 8.33 -42.40 64.48
N PRO A 645 9.11 -41.50 65.08
CA PRO A 645 9.17 -41.30 66.53
C PRO A 645 7.83 -40.90 67.17
N GLU A 646 6.90 -40.39 66.38
CA GLU A 646 5.53 -40.02 66.75
C GLU A 646 4.51 -41.16 66.58
N GLY A 647 4.95 -42.38 66.27
CA GLY A 647 4.09 -43.56 66.09
C GLY A 647 3.36 -43.63 64.74
N LYS A 648 3.68 -42.73 63.81
CA LYS A 648 3.19 -42.76 62.42
C LYS A 648 4.04 -43.69 61.55
N VAL A 649 3.47 -44.19 60.47
CA VAL A 649 4.16 -45.08 59.52
C VAL A 649 4.36 -44.33 58.20
N TYR A 650 5.59 -44.35 57.69
CA TYR A 650 5.99 -43.66 56.47
C TYR A 650 6.37 -44.60 55.34
N ASP A 651 5.80 -44.35 54.17
CA ASP A 651 6.34 -44.82 52.90
C ASP A 651 7.27 -43.75 52.33
N GLN A 652 8.59 -43.97 52.43
CA GLN A 652 9.55 -42.99 51.94
C GLN A 652 10.03 -43.31 50.52
N PHE A 653 9.96 -42.28 49.69
CA PHE A 653 10.27 -42.28 48.27
C PHE A 653 11.41 -41.30 47.95
N LEU A 654 12.27 -41.68 47.02
CA LEU A 654 13.29 -40.80 46.45
C LEU A 654 12.97 -40.54 44.98
N LEU A 655 12.95 -39.27 44.59
CA LEU A 655 12.81 -38.90 43.19
C LEU A 655 14.10 -39.22 42.43
N THR A 656 14.01 -40.12 41.44
CA THR A 656 15.17 -40.62 40.68
C THR A 656 15.17 -40.20 39.21
N GLY A 657 14.07 -39.61 38.73
CA GLY A 657 13.95 -39.02 37.39
C GLY A 657 13.42 -37.59 37.40
N LEU A 658 13.08 -37.07 36.23
CA LEU A 658 12.54 -35.71 36.06
C LEU A 658 11.12 -35.55 36.63
N ALA A 659 10.38 -36.64 36.78
CA ALA A 659 9.05 -36.62 37.36
C ALA A 659 8.71 -37.96 38.00
N GLY A 660 7.87 -37.97 39.03
CA GLY A 660 7.50 -39.19 39.74
C GLY A 660 6.14 -39.09 40.42
N THR A 661 5.34 -40.15 40.31
CA THR A 661 4.02 -40.26 40.94
C THR A 661 4.06 -41.28 42.06
N PHE A 662 3.45 -40.98 43.20
CA PHE A 662 3.37 -41.87 44.35
C PHE A 662 2.08 -41.63 45.16
N SER A 663 1.68 -42.62 45.96
CA SER A 663 0.54 -42.55 46.86
C SER A 663 0.92 -43.17 48.20
N ALA A 664 0.13 -42.86 49.25
CA ALA A 664 0.28 -43.51 50.55
C ALA A 664 -0.50 -44.82 50.58
N ASP A 665 0.03 -45.81 51.30
CA ASP A 665 -0.77 -46.96 51.73
C ASP A 665 -1.82 -46.50 52.77
N TYR A 666 -2.92 -47.24 52.91
CA TYR A 666 -4.01 -46.86 53.81
C TYR A 666 -3.52 -46.70 55.25
N GLY A 667 -3.80 -45.53 55.85
CA GLY A 667 -3.40 -45.19 57.22
C GLY A 667 -1.93 -44.80 57.39
N GLN A 668 -1.17 -44.66 56.28
CA GLN A 668 0.23 -44.27 56.29
C GLN A 668 0.44 -42.86 55.73
N ILE A 669 1.69 -42.40 55.79
CA ILE A 669 2.13 -41.15 55.17
C ILE A 669 3.13 -41.48 54.07
N ALA A 670 2.83 -41.09 52.84
CA ALA A 670 3.83 -41.10 51.79
C ALA A 670 4.68 -39.83 51.84
N ARG A 671 5.99 -39.98 51.75
CA ARG A 671 6.96 -38.89 51.77
C ARG A 671 7.95 -39.03 50.62
N LEU A 672 7.94 -38.10 49.67
CA LEU A 672 8.94 -38.01 48.62
C LEU A 672 9.98 -36.93 48.93
N SER A 673 11.25 -37.20 48.61
CA SER A 673 12.34 -36.25 48.79
C SER A 673 13.11 -35.95 47.49
N PHE A 674 13.45 -34.67 47.28
CA PHE A 674 14.31 -34.16 46.21
C PHE A 674 15.07 -32.90 46.71
N LEU A 675 15.99 -32.33 45.92
CA LEU A 675 16.65 -31.07 46.24
C LEU A 675 16.05 -29.90 45.44
N ASP A 676 15.81 -28.76 46.07
CA ASP A 676 15.51 -27.54 45.32
C ASP A 676 16.77 -26.88 44.73
N LEU A 677 16.62 -25.71 44.10
CA LEU A 677 17.73 -25.04 43.42
C LEU A 677 18.83 -24.53 44.37
N ASN A 678 18.51 -24.20 45.62
CA ASN A 678 19.48 -23.78 46.62
C ASN A 678 20.17 -24.98 47.29
N GLY A 679 19.65 -26.21 47.09
CA GLY A 679 20.23 -27.45 47.60
C GLY A 679 19.62 -27.91 48.92
N SER A 680 18.46 -27.37 49.29
CA SER A 680 17.66 -27.81 50.42
C SER A 680 16.91 -29.09 50.08
N ILE A 681 16.82 -30.03 51.04
CA ILE A 681 16.00 -31.23 50.86
C ILE A 681 14.54 -30.84 51.05
N VAL A 682 13.77 -30.93 49.97
CA VAL A 682 12.32 -30.76 49.95
C VAL A 682 11.67 -32.09 50.30
N GLN A 683 10.72 -32.06 51.22
CA GLN A 683 9.85 -33.17 51.56
C GLN A 683 8.41 -32.84 51.17
N VAL A 684 7.84 -33.71 50.36
CA VAL A 684 6.45 -33.64 49.91
C VAL A 684 5.70 -34.81 50.54
N GLU A 685 4.74 -34.50 51.40
CA GLU A 685 3.99 -35.49 52.16
C GLU A 685 2.52 -35.53 51.81
N LEU A 686 2.01 -36.76 51.77
CA LEU A 686 0.59 -37.08 51.63
C LEU A 686 0.17 -38.02 52.76
N SER A 687 -0.92 -37.70 53.45
CA SER A 687 -1.66 -38.66 54.26
C SER A 687 -3.13 -38.63 53.89
N GLY A 688 -3.81 -39.78 53.94
CA GLY A 688 -5.19 -39.92 53.46
C GLY A 688 -5.24 -40.24 51.97
N GLN A 689 -6.41 -40.06 51.35
CA GLN A 689 -6.63 -40.41 49.95
C GLN A 689 -5.84 -39.50 49.00
N GLY A 690 -5.33 -40.05 47.90
CA GLY A 690 -4.75 -39.25 46.83
C GLY A 690 -3.46 -39.83 46.26
N ALA A 691 -2.97 -39.19 45.22
CA ALA A 691 -1.64 -39.41 44.67
C ALA A 691 -0.95 -38.07 44.40
N ILE A 692 0.35 -38.01 44.66
CA ILE A 692 1.18 -36.85 44.36
C ILE A 692 2.06 -37.17 43.18
N THR A 693 2.07 -36.28 42.20
CA THR A 693 3.08 -36.23 41.14
C THR A 693 3.99 -35.03 41.37
N VAL A 694 5.29 -35.27 41.45
CA VAL A 694 6.31 -34.21 41.45
C VAL A 694 6.96 -34.17 40.07
N VAL A 695 6.98 -33.00 39.44
CA VAL A 695 7.55 -32.77 38.11
C VAL A 695 8.59 -31.67 38.22
N LEU A 696 9.86 -32.00 37.98
CA LEU A 696 10.92 -30.99 37.89
C LEU A 696 10.78 -30.20 36.58
N GLU A 697 10.86 -28.88 36.68
CA GLU A 697 10.79 -28.01 35.53
C GLU A 697 11.97 -28.26 34.59
N GLU A 698 11.64 -28.40 33.31
CA GLU A 698 12.60 -28.61 32.24
C GLU A 698 13.64 -27.48 32.22
N GLY A 699 14.94 -27.83 32.20
CA GLY A 699 16.04 -26.86 32.26
C GLY A 699 16.39 -26.35 33.66
N SER A 700 15.59 -26.63 34.69
CA SER A 700 15.98 -26.42 36.11
C SER A 700 16.59 -27.69 36.73
N ALA A 701 16.19 -28.85 36.21
CA ALA A 701 16.57 -30.16 36.74
C ALA A 701 18.04 -30.50 36.48
N THR A 702 18.73 -30.94 37.53
CA THR A 702 20.12 -31.38 37.57
C THR A 702 20.25 -32.61 38.49
N GLY A 703 21.38 -33.31 38.43
CA GLY A 703 21.63 -34.48 39.28
C GLY A 703 21.41 -35.82 38.56
N PRO A 704 21.68 -36.97 39.23
CA PRO A 704 21.73 -37.16 40.69
C PRO A 704 22.90 -36.42 41.37
N THR A 705 22.64 -35.78 42.53
CA THR A 705 23.66 -35.03 43.27
C THR A 705 23.62 -35.29 44.77
N ALA A 706 24.76 -35.14 45.45
CA ALA A 706 24.86 -35.32 46.89
C ALA A 706 24.24 -34.12 47.65
N PRO A 707 23.55 -34.34 48.77
CA PRO A 707 22.95 -33.26 49.57
C PRO A 707 24.03 -32.54 50.39
N VAL A 708 24.72 -31.57 49.80
CA VAL A 708 25.90 -30.89 50.41
C VAL A 708 25.62 -30.11 51.69
N LEU A 709 24.36 -29.86 52.02
CA LEU A 709 23.94 -29.21 53.27
C LEU A 709 23.65 -30.22 54.40
N TYR A 710 23.68 -31.53 54.11
CA TYR A 710 23.17 -32.57 55.00
C TYR A 710 24.14 -33.74 55.16
N ALA A 711 24.16 -34.31 56.37
CA ALA A 711 24.95 -35.48 56.73
C ALA A 711 24.29 -36.79 56.26
N GLN A 712 24.09 -36.94 54.94
CA GLN A 712 23.49 -38.13 54.33
C GLN A 712 24.43 -38.76 53.29
N ALA A 713 25.42 -39.50 53.79
CA ALA A 713 26.36 -40.22 52.93
C ALA A 713 25.64 -41.32 52.12
N GLY A 714 25.90 -41.38 50.82
CA GLY A 714 25.42 -42.46 49.94
C GLY A 714 24.01 -42.28 49.35
N VAL A 715 23.34 -41.15 49.59
CA VAL A 715 22.08 -40.79 48.91
C VAL A 715 22.37 -39.75 47.83
N GLN A 716 21.75 -39.91 46.66
CA GLN A 716 21.82 -38.94 45.56
C GLN A 716 20.41 -38.49 45.22
N TYR A 717 20.19 -37.19 45.19
CA TYR A 717 18.89 -36.58 44.92
C TYR A 717 18.87 -35.98 43.52
N MET A 718 17.73 -36.06 42.86
CA MET A 718 17.43 -35.14 41.77
C MET A 718 17.28 -33.73 42.35
N LYS A 719 17.89 -32.76 41.69
CA LYS A 719 17.89 -31.35 42.08
C LYS A 719 17.13 -30.54 41.06
N GLY A 720 16.21 -29.68 41.45
CA GLY A 720 15.50 -28.82 40.52
C GLY A 720 14.31 -28.13 41.16
N LYS A 721 13.65 -27.30 40.37
CA LYS A 721 12.44 -26.62 40.79
C LYS A 721 11.23 -27.44 40.38
N ALA A 722 10.25 -27.61 41.27
CA ALA A 722 9.17 -28.57 41.03
C ALA A 722 7.79 -27.93 40.89
N THR A 723 7.01 -28.41 39.92
CA THR A 723 5.55 -28.38 39.96
C THR A 723 5.04 -29.63 40.64
N ILE A 724 4.14 -29.48 41.60
CA ILE A 724 3.60 -30.59 42.39
C ILE A 724 2.09 -30.68 42.13
N VAL A 725 1.59 -31.86 41.79
CA VAL A 725 0.18 -32.08 41.50
C VAL A 725 -0.37 -33.16 42.42
N LEU A 726 -1.40 -32.82 43.19
CA LEU A 726 -2.18 -33.75 44.00
C LEU A 726 -3.46 -34.13 43.26
N ALA A 727 -3.60 -35.43 42.99
CA ALA A 727 -4.70 -36.01 42.24
C ALA A 727 -5.59 -36.88 43.13
N GLY A 728 -6.90 -36.79 42.93
CA GLY A 728 -7.91 -37.66 43.56
C GLY A 728 -7.95 -37.55 45.09
N ALA A 729 -7.71 -36.35 45.62
CA ALA A 729 -7.81 -36.08 47.05
C ALA A 729 -9.27 -36.00 47.53
N ASP A 730 -9.46 -36.06 48.85
CA ASP A 730 -10.74 -35.93 49.52
C ASP A 730 -10.64 -35.26 50.91
N GLU A 731 -11.71 -35.27 51.69
CA GLU A 731 -11.75 -34.67 53.02
C GLU A 731 -10.78 -35.30 54.05
N THR A 732 -10.22 -36.47 53.76
CA THR A 732 -9.23 -37.13 54.62
C THR A 732 -7.80 -36.70 54.27
N THR A 733 -7.60 -36.10 53.10
CA THR A 733 -6.29 -35.81 52.56
C THR A 733 -5.63 -34.63 53.26
N HIS A 734 -4.40 -34.83 53.73
CA HIS A 734 -3.55 -33.76 54.22
C HIS A 734 -2.29 -33.68 53.36
N PHE A 735 -1.98 -32.48 52.89
CA PHE A 735 -0.90 -32.20 51.98
C PHE A 735 0.09 -31.22 52.61
N THR A 736 1.37 -31.61 52.66
CA THR A 736 2.42 -30.82 53.30
C THR A 736 3.66 -30.75 52.41
N ILE A 737 4.27 -29.56 52.31
CA ILE A 737 5.58 -29.34 51.69
C ILE A 737 6.45 -28.58 52.68
N TYR A 738 7.65 -29.09 52.95
CA TYR A 738 8.61 -28.44 53.85
C TYR A 738 10.05 -28.85 53.56
N SER A 739 10.98 -28.06 54.06
CA SER A 739 12.42 -28.29 53.95
C SER A 739 12.94 -29.02 55.18
N VAL A 740 13.90 -29.92 55.03
CA VAL A 740 14.56 -30.58 56.18
C VAL A 740 15.55 -29.61 56.81
N GLY A 741 15.45 -29.33 58.11
CA GLY A 741 16.33 -28.40 58.82
C GLY A 741 16.49 -28.74 60.30
N THR A 742 17.21 -27.91 61.05
CA THR A 742 17.53 -28.17 62.47
C THR A 742 16.30 -28.21 63.38
N ALA A 743 15.20 -27.54 63.03
CA ALA A 743 14.00 -27.49 63.88
C ALA A 743 13.14 -28.75 63.77
N ASN A 744 13.09 -29.37 62.58
CA ASN A 744 12.30 -30.59 62.35
C ASN A 744 13.16 -31.86 62.32
N ASN A 745 14.46 -31.76 62.08
CA ASN A 745 15.41 -32.88 62.12
C ASN A 745 16.81 -32.44 62.61
N PRO A 746 17.00 -32.28 63.93
CA PRO A 746 18.18 -31.63 64.53
C PRO A 746 19.53 -32.34 64.29
N GLY A 747 19.54 -33.58 63.79
CA GLY A 747 20.74 -34.39 63.60
C GLY A 747 21.30 -34.43 62.18
N VAL A 748 20.65 -33.79 61.19
CA VAL A 748 20.92 -34.07 59.76
C VAL A 748 21.61 -32.93 59.02
N THR A 749 21.57 -31.68 59.50
CA THR A 749 22.25 -30.53 58.85
C THR A 749 23.74 -30.48 59.20
N LEU A 750 24.61 -30.16 58.23
CA LEU A 750 26.05 -30.01 58.47
C LEU A 750 26.39 -28.69 59.19
N PRO A 751 27.35 -28.68 60.14
CA PRO A 751 27.77 -27.43 60.79
C PRO A 751 28.43 -26.44 59.81
N GLY A 752 28.08 -25.15 59.91
CA GLY A 752 28.76 -24.06 59.19
C GLY A 752 28.33 -23.83 57.74
N VAL A 753 27.34 -24.57 57.23
CA VAL A 753 26.77 -24.35 55.89
C VAL A 753 25.72 -23.21 55.91
N VAL A 754 25.65 -22.44 54.83
CA VAL A 754 24.61 -21.41 54.64
C VAL A 754 23.38 -22.10 54.05
N TYR A 755 22.27 -22.04 54.78
CA TYR A 755 21.01 -22.71 54.47
C TYR A 755 19.88 -21.72 54.79
N ASP A 756 18.96 -21.49 53.84
CA ASP A 756 17.89 -20.49 53.96
C ASP A 756 16.63 -21.03 54.65
N GLY A 757 16.48 -22.35 54.72
CA GLY A 757 15.43 -23.01 55.48
C GLY A 757 14.06 -22.98 54.82
N TRP A 758 13.96 -22.57 53.55
CA TRP A 758 12.71 -22.51 52.79
C TRP A 758 12.72 -23.55 51.67
N VAL A 759 11.54 -23.94 51.21
CA VAL A 759 11.39 -24.77 50.00
C VAL A 759 11.14 -23.86 48.82
N ASP A 760 11.96 -23.98 47.77
CA ASP A 760 11.71 -23.33 46.48
C ASP A 760 10.99 -24.29 45.50
N VAL A 761 9.69 -24.03 45.28
CA VAL A 761 8.87 -24.78 44.31
C VAL A 761 8.15 -23.84 43.36
N SER A 762 7.67 -24.35 42.24
CA SER A 762 6.98 -23.53 41.24
C SER A 762 5.54 -23.31 41.62
N ALA A 763 4.76 -24.40 41.64
CA ALA A 763 3.33 -24.39 41.83
C ALA A 763 2.83 -25.71 42.44
N ALA A 764 1.67 -25.64 43.09
CA ALA A 764 0.91 -26.78 43.57
C ALA A 764 -0.47 -26.80 42.90
N GLY A 765 -0.74 -27.85 42.12
CA GLY A 765 -2.07 -28.13 41.57
C GLY A 765 -2.80 -29.16 42.43
N ILE A 766 -4.07 -28.95 42.75
CA ILE A 766 -4.85 -29.89 43.57
C ILE A 766 -6.19 -30.20 42.91
N VAL A 767 -6.45 -31.49 42.70
CA VAL A 767 -7.74 -32.02 42.24
C VAL A 767 -8.34 -32.91 43.31
N SER A 768 -9.48 -32.48 43.86
CA SER A 768 -10.30 -33.28 44.79
C SER A 768 -11.55 -33.79 44.09
N TRP A 769 -11.94 -35.04 44.37
CA TRP A 769 -13.12 -35.65 43.77
C TRP A 769 -14.41 -35.37 44.55
N ASP A 770 -14.33 -35.20 45.88
CA ASP A 770 -15.47 -34.86 46.74
C ASP A 770 -15.61 -33.34 46.97
N ARG A 771 -14.70 -32.57 46.35
CA ARG A 771 -14.55 -31.11 46.45
C ARG A 771 -14.06 -30.62 47.82
N LYS A 772 -13.50 -31.49 48.66
CA LYS A 772 -12.93 -31.14 49.96
C LYS A 772 -11.48 -31.57 50.08
N LEU A 773 -10.82 -31.02 51.09
CA LEU A 773 -9.49 -31.43 51.52
C LEU A 773 -9.39 -31.40 53.05
N GLY A 774 -8.72 -32.38 53.65
CA GLY A 774 -8.48 -32.44 55.08
C GLY A 774 -7.57 -31.32 55.60
N GLY A 775 -6.50 -30.97 54.87
CA GLY A 775 -5.64 -29.84 55.23
C GLY A 775 -4.51 -29.55 54.24
N ILE A 776 -4.07 -28.28 54.17
CA ILE A 776 -2.95 -27.82 53.33
C ILE A 776 -1.94 -27.08 54.22
N HIS A 777 -0.75 -27.65 54.41
CA HIS A 777 0.30 -27.10 55.26
C HIS A 777 1.60 -26.85 54.46
N LEU A 778 1.70 -25.67 53.88
CA LEU A 778 2.78 -25.25 52.98
C LEU A 778 3.50 -24.02 53.55
N GLY A 779 3.46 -23.84 54.88
CA GLY A 779 4.00 -22.67 55.57
C GLY A 779 5.52 -22.50 55.47
N ASN A 780 6.22 -23.48 54.90
CA ASN A 780 7.64 -23.44 54.59
C ASN A 780 7.95 -23.48 53.08
N ALA A 781 6.91 -23.43 52.23
CA ALA A 781 7.05 -23.42 50.78
C ALA A 781 6.92 -22.00 50.22
N ASP A 782 8.03 -21.51 49.66
CA ASP A 782 8.03 -20.35 48.78
C ASP A 782 7.75 -20.80 47.35
N PHE A 783 6.56 -20.46 46.87
CA PHE A 783 6.23 -20.65 45.47
C PHE A 783 6.83 -19.49 44.68
N ASN A 784 7.75 -19.79 43.77
CA ASN A 784 8.26 -18.78 42.86
C ASN A 784 8.29 -19.32 41.43
N SER A 785 8.13 -18.51 40.38
CA SER A 785 8.41 -18.93 38.98
C SER A 785 8.68 -17.75 38.05
N SER A 786 9.38 -18.01 36.94
CA SER A 786 9.60 -17.03 35.86
C SER A 786 8.79 -17.31 34.60
N LEU A 787 8.17 -18.49 34.50
CA LEU A 787 7.39 -18.94 33.37
C LEU A 787 6.26 -19.87 33.85
N GLY A 788 5.11 -19.86 33.18
CA GLY A 788 4.00 -20.77 33.50
C GLY A 788 3.22 -20.33 34.72
N TYR A 789 3.19 -21.14 35.76
CA TYR A 789 2.31 -20.95 36.93
C TYR A 789 3.13 -20.90 38.21
N THR A 790 2.68 -20.12 39.18
CA THR A 790 3.21 -20.15 40.54
C THR A 790 2.12 -20.04 41.60
N GLY A 791 2.32 -20.65 42.77
CA GLY A 791 1.35 -20.66 43.87
C GLY A 791 0.46 -21.89 43.90
N ILE A 792 -0.78 -21.74 44.39
CA ILE A 792 -1.74 -22.83 44.61
C ILE A 792 -2.90 -22.70 43.63
N TYR A 793 -3.18 -23.77 42.89
CA TYR A 793 -4.33 -23.87 41.99
C TYR A 793 -5.15 -25.12 42.31
N ALA A 794 -6.27 -24.93 42.99
CA ALA A 794 -7.14 -25.98 43.51
C ALA A 794 -8.63 -25.73 43.14
N PRO A 795 -8.97 -25.57 41.85
CA PRO A 795 -10.28 -25.10 41.40
C PRO A 795 -11.45 -26.07 41.70
N THR A 796 -11.15 -27.31 42.08
CA THR A 796 -12.15 -28.31 42.49
C THR A 796 -12.41 -28.32 44.00
N VAL A 797 -11.53 -27.71 44.80
CA VAL A 797 -11.58 -27.73 46.27
C VAL A 797 -12.41 -26.57 46.80
N ALA A 798 -13.60 -26.85 47.32
CA ALA A 798 -14.52 -25.85 47.88
C ALA A 798 -14.33 -25.60 49.39
N SER A 799 -13.77 -26.58 50.12
CA SER A 799 -13.49 -26.46 51.55
C SER A 799 -12.22 -27.19 51.94
N VAL A 800 -11.45 -26.60 52.84
CA VAL A 800 -10.27 -27.22 53.45
C VAL A 800 -10.48 -27.30 54.96
N GLY A 801 -10.12 -28.42 55.58
CA GLY A 801 -10.08 -28.56 57.02
C GLY A 801 -9.02 -27.64 57.63
N GLY A 802 -9.46 -26.56 58.27
CA GLY A 802 -8.59 -25.58 58.90
C GLY A 802 -8.11 -24.48 57.95
N VAL A 803 -7.01 -23.82 58.33
CA VAL A 803 -6.44 -22.69 57.58
C VAL A 803 -5.33 -23.21 56.66
N VAL A 804 -5.43 -22.89 55.38
CA VAL A 804 -4.36 -23.16 54.40
C VAL A 804 -3.17 -22.28 54.75
N VAL A 805 -2.02 -22.86 55.05
CA VAL A 805 -0.82 -22.08 55.39
C VAL A 805 0.15 -22.14 54.22
N VAL A 806 0.65 -21.00 53.77
CA VAL A 806 1.68 -20.89 52.71
C VAL A 806 2.72 -19.84 53.11
N HIS A 807 3.99 -20.02 52.75
CA HIS A 807 4.99 -18.97 52.99
C HIS A 807 4.79 -17.83 52.01
N GLY A 808 5.09 -18.02 50.72
CA GLY A 808 5.07 -16.98 49.69
C GLY A 808 4.64 -17.48 48.32
N ILE A 809 4.19 -16.56 47.48
CA ILE A 809 3.81 -16.77 46.08
C ILE A 809 4.40 -15.60 45.30
N ASN A 810 5.37 -15.85 44.43
CA ASN A 810 6.18 -14.83 43.77
C ASN A 810 6.37 -15.13 42.28
N SER A 811 5.86 -14.28 41.39
CA SER A 811 6.13 -14.34 39.96
C SER A 811 7.25 -13.39 39.55
N SER A 812 7.95 -13.80 38.50
CA SER A 812 8.86 -12.99 37.70
C SER A 812 8.61 -13.33 36.23
N GLY A 813 9.19 -12.56 35.29
CA GLY A 813 9.06 -12.85 33.86
C GLY A 813 7.60 -12.89 33.42
N SER A 814 7.15 -14.04 32.90
CA SER A 814 5.78 -14.28 32.41
C SER A 814 5.06 -15.38 33.18
N ALA A 815 5.45 -15.68 34.42
CA ALA A 815 4.73 -16.60 35.28
C ALA A 815 3.43 -15.96 35.78
N LEU A 816 2.37 -16.77 35.86
CA LEU A 816 1.07 -16.39 36.37
C LEU A 816 0.94 -16.83 37.84
N PRO A 817 0.85 -15.90 38.81
CA PRO A 817 0.67 -16.23 40.21
C PRO A 817 -0.80 -16.52 40.55
N TYR A 818 -1.06 -17.66 41.17
CA TYR A 818 -2.38 -18.16 41.51
C TYR A 818 -2.51 -18.49 43.00
N LEU A 819 -3.66 -18.12 43.55
CA LEU A 819 -4.18 -18.61 44.83
C LEU A 819 -5.67 -18.94 44.64
N HIS A 820 -5.92 -20.07 43.97
CA HIS A 820 -7.25 -20.47 43.49
C HIS A 820 -7.81 -21.65 44.26
N PHE A 821 -9.06 -21.52 44.67
CA PHE A 821 -9.94 -22.57 45.15
C PHE A 821 -11.24 -22.58 44.34
N ALA A 822 -12.12 -23.54 44.59
CA ALA A 822 -13.38 -23.61 43.85
C ALA A 822 -14.20 -22.32 44.00
N PRO A 823 -14.78 -21.78 42.91
CA PRO A 823 -15.65 -20.62 42.99
C PRO A 823 -16.79 -20.82 44.00
N GLY A 824 -17.04 -19.80 44.84
CA GLY A 824 -18.00 -19.90 45.95
C GLY A 824 -17.49 -20.70 47.17
N GLY A 825 -16.26 -21.21 47.12
CA GLY A 825 -15.56 -21.75 48.28
C GLY A 825 -15.32 -20.69 49.35
N ALA A 826 -15.14 -21.14 50.59
CA ALA A 826 -14.93 -20.26 51.75
C ALA A 826 -13.61 -20.60 52.45
N VAL A 827 -12.51 -20.64 51.68
CA VAL A 827 -11.21 -21.09 52.19
C VAL A 827 -10.46 -19.95 52.89
N GLN A 828 -10.00 -20.20 54.11
CA GLN A 828 -9.14 -19.29 54.86
C GLN A 828 -7.68 -19.61 54.58
N VAL A 829 -6.90 -18.59 54.21
CA VAL A 829 -5.46 -18.71 53.90
C VAL A 829 -4.67 -17.87 54.88
N LYS A 830 -3.58 -18.41 55.42
CA LYS A 830 -2.56 -17.69 56.19
C LYS A 830 -1.27 -17.61 55.39
N ILE A 831 -0.78 -16.40 55.20
CA ILE A 831 0.56 -16.14 54.66
C ILE A 831 1.54 -16.07 55.83
N ALA A 832 2.46 -17.01 55.89
CA ALA A 832 3.36 -17.23 57.02
C ALA A 832 4.73 -16.54 56.79
N GLY A 833 4.79 -15.23 57.00
CA GLY A 833 6.04 -14.46 57.02
C GLY A 833 6.52 -13.88 55.68
N SER A 834 5.78 -14.04 54.58
CA SER A 834 6.06 -13.39 53.29
C SER A 834 5.21 -12.14 53.06
N SER A 835 5.64 -11.28 52.13
CA SER A 835 4.95 -10.03 51.74
C SER A 835 4.10 -10.13 50.47
N LEU A 836 4.03 -11.32 49.85
CA LEU A 836 3.36 -11.55 48.56
C LEU A 836 3.76 -10.52 47.48
N TYR A 837 5.04 -10.17 47.44
CA TYR A 837 5.56 -9.18 46.50
C TYR A 837 5.82 -9.81 45.12
N GLN A 838 5.19 -9.26 44.07
CA GLN A 838 5.45 -9.70 42.69
C GLN A 838 6.51 -8.79 42.06
N ALA A 839 7.70 -9.34 41.77
CA ALA A 839 8.77 -8.57 41.15
C ALA A 839 8.42 -8.09 39.73
N SER A 840 7.54 -8.80 39.05
CA SER A 840 6.98 -8.41 37.75
C SER A 840 5.95 -7.27 37.83
N GLY A 841 5.45 -6.94 39.03
CA GLY A 841 4.34 -6.01 39.22
C GLY A 841 2.96 -6.61 38.95
N ASP A 842 2.89 -7.92 38.68
CA ASP A 842 1.63 -8.62 38.43
C ASP A 842 0.77 -8.69 39.69
N SER A 843 -0.54 -8.86 39.47
CA SER A 843 -1.49 -9.18 40.54
C SER A 843 -1.58 -10.71 40.71
N ILE A 844 -1.89 -11.17 41.93
CA ILE A 844 -2.17 -12.59 42.18
C ILE A 844 -3.62 -12.85 41.78
N SER A 845 -3.82 -13.83 40.89
CA SER A 845 -5.16 -14.30 40.53
C SER A 845 -5.75 -15.12 41.68
N THR A 846 -6.96 -14.79 42.11
CA THR A 846 -7.66 -15.43 43.24
C THR A 846 -8.99 -16.06 42.84
N ALA A 847 -9.47 -17.02 43.64
CA ALA A 847 -10.84 -17.54 43.57
C ALA A 847 -11.15 -18.33 44.86
N GLY A 848 -12.41 -18.28 45.33
CA GLY A 848 -12.90 -19.16 46.42
C GLY A 848 -12.33 -18.87 47.82
N LEU A 849 -11.83 -17.66 48.04
CA LEU A 849 -11.24 -17.23 49.32
C LEU A 849 -12.30 -16.60 50.24
N ALA A 850 -12.34 -17.04 51.50
CA ALA A 850 -13.06 -16.36 52.56
C ALA A 850 -12.19 -15.35 53.33
N GLY A 851 -10.86 -15.51 53.28
CA GLY A 851 -9.95 -14.58 53.90
C GLY A 851 -8.49 -14.94 53.69
N VAL A 852 -7.64 -13.92 53.68
CA VAL A 852 -6.18 -14.00 53.63
C VAL A 852 -5.64 -13.27 54.85
N GLN A 853 -5.03 -14.02 55.78
CA GLN A 853 -4.47 -13.49 57.02
C GLN A 853 -2.94 -13.44 56.93
N MET A 854 -2.37 -12.27 57.20
CA MET A 854 -0.92 -12.15 57.36
C MET A 854 -0.52 -12.56 58.78
N GLY A 855 0.46 -13.45 58.90
CA GLY A 855 0.93 -13.90 60.22
C GLY A 855 2.40 -14.28 60.24
N ALA A 856 2.96 -14.38 61.44
CA ALA A 856 4.33 -14.86 61.61
C ALA A 856 4.45 -16.33 61.18
N GLY A 857 5.58 -16.64 60.57
CA GLY A 857 6.04 -17.98 60.19
C GLY A 857 7.41 -18.28 60.80
N GLN A 858 7.98 -19.40 60.40
CA GLN A 858 9.29 -19.87 60.82
C GLN A 858 9.85 -20.75 59.70
N ASP A 859 11.15 -20.65 59.45
CA ASP A 859 11.82 -21.57 58.53
C ASP A 859 12.13 -22.92 59.21
N SER A 860 12.61 -23.89 58.44
CA SER A 860 12.96 -25.23 58.94
C SER A 860 14.16 -25.25 59.91
N CYS A 861 14.89 -24.14 60.04
CA CYS A 861 15.96 -23.98 61.02
C CYS A 861 15.48 -23.44 62.36
N GLY A 862 14.23 -23.00 62.42
CA GLY A 862 13.65 -22.39 63.59
C GLY A 862 13.84 -20.88 63.66
N ARG A 863 14.30 -20.23 62.58
CA ARG A 863 14.44 -18.76 62.53
C ARG A 863 13.05 -18.14 62.29
N PRO A 864 12.61 -17.16 63.11
CA PRO A 864 11.29 -16.56 62.96
C PRO A 864 11.22 -15.68 61.71
N ALA A 865 10.09 -15.76 60.99
CA ALA A 865 9.72 -14.87 59.89
C ALA A 865 8.54 -13.99 60.33
N PRO A 866 8.72 -12.69 60.59
CA PRO A 866 7.65 -11.83 61.09
C PRO A 866 6.53 -11.66 60.06
N ALA A 867 5.31 -11.39 60.52
CA ALA A 867 4.20 -11.03 59.63
C ALA A 867 4.59 -9.80 58.79
N ALA A 868 4.31 -9.84 57.48
CA ALA A 868 4.61 -8.77 56.55
C ALA A 868 3.33 -8.22 55.90
N TRP A 869 3.47 -7.11 55.18
CA TRP A 869 2.39 -6.45 54.45
C TRP A 869 2.15 -7.13 53.12
N ILE A 870 0.91 -7.18 52.65
CA ILE A 870 0.62 -7.55 51.25
C ILE A 870 1.04 -6.40 50.34
N ARG A 871 1.88 -6.72 49.34
CA ARG A 871 2.44 -5.73 48.38
C ARG A 871 1.99 -5.94 46.94
N THR A 872 0.92 -6.70 46.73
CA THR A 872 0.30 -6.92 45.42
C THR A 872 -1.22 -6.91 45.53
N ARG A 873 -1.91 -6.80 44.40
CA ARG A 873 -3.38 -6.92 44.34
C ARG A 873 -3.79 -8.38 44.21
N LEU A 874 -4.94 -8.70 44.79
CA LEU A 874 -5.65 -9.96 44.63
C LEU A 874 -6.83 -9.71 43.69
N ILE A 875 -6.82 -10.36 42.53
CA ILE A 875 -7.79 -10.12 41.45
C ILE A 875 -8.53 -11.42 41.15
N ASP A 876 -9.86 -11.39 41.21
CA ASP A 876 -10.70 -12.51 40.81
C ASP A 876 -10.78 -12.65 39.27
N PRO A 877 -11.24 -13.80 38.73
CA PRO A 877 -11.18 -14.08 37.29
C PRO A 877 -12.04 -13.14 36.43
N ASP A 878 -12.99 -12.43 37.04
CA ASP A 878 -13.80 -11.40 36.39
C ASP A 878 -13.12 -10.01 36.35
N GLY A 879 -11.91 -9.89 36.90
CA GLY A 879 -11.13 -8.66 36.97
C GLY A 879 -11.36 -7.82 38.23
N THR A 880 -12.19 -8.28 39.17
CA THR A 880 -12.49 -7.56 40.41
C THR A 880 -11.29 -7.59 41.36
N ASP A 881 -10.88 -6.41 41.87
CA ASP A 881 -9.91 -6.31 42.95
C ASP A 881 -10.57 -6.62 44.30
N VAL A 882 -10.27 -7.80 44.84
CA VAL A 882 -10.82 -8.31 46.09
C VAL A 882 -9.89 -8.11 47.28
N THR A 883 -8.75 -7.44 47.10
CA THR A 883 -7.71 -7.28 48.13
C THR A 883 -8.29 -6.77 49.45
N ALA A 884 -9.06 -5.68 49.42
CA ALA A 884 -9.65 -5.09 50.63
C ALA A 884 -10.77 -5.95 51.25
N ALA A 885 -11.37 -6.86 50.47
CA ALA A 885 -12.49 -7.69 50.91
C ALA A 885 -12.01 -8.95 51.64
N VAL A 886 -10.92 -9.56 51.16
CA VAL A 886 -10.44 -10.85 51.70
C VAL A 886 -9.29 -10.69 52.69
N VAL A 887 -8.52 -9.61 52.63
CA VAL A 887 -7.32 -9.47 53.47
C VAL A 887 -7.69 -8.98 54.87
N THR A 888 -7.17 -9.66 55.90
CA THR A 888 -7.28 -9.24 57.29
C THR A 888 -5.90 -9.20 57.96
N GLY A 889 -5.59 -8.12 58.66
CA GLY A 889 -4.28 -7.90 59.30
C GLY A 889 -3.53 -6.68 58.75
N PRO A 890 -2.27 -6.47 59.18
CA PRO A 890 -1.42 -5.36 58.72
C PRO A 890 -1.01 -5.49 57.25
#